data_AF-A0A067CPM3-F1
#
_entry.id   AF-A0A067CPM3-F1
#
_cell.length_a   1.000
_cell.length_b   1.000
_cell.length_c   1.000
_cell.angle_alpha   90.00
_cell.angle_beta   90.00
_cell.angle_gamma   90.00
#
_symmetry.space_group_name_H-M   'P 1'
#
loop_
_entity.id
_entity.type
_entity.pdbx_description
1 polymer ?
#
loop_
_entity_poly.entity_id
_entity_poly.type
_entity_poly.pdbx_seq_one_letter_code
_entity_poly.pdbx_strand_id
1 'polypeptide(L)'
;MVGNQEVALCVDGHDADDGFLTKIAPTFEDERDLVGQFEHAVGVGQRLFHELYAFRSCARALPNVSDAKAYRAIFEVLRPQMRKLQRLCAFCHETTILMSSNMQKLTAQDNCTRVVPDTLLAAFVTVLDVLFQLNQLYDIKSGLRNDFSVFKRAFQSIKDDMPDAATIASELQTLQEFLGSASHPKGYIFNALRHNIHNVKRFEHVICLLLKHVLVHLEKKMHLAADKFRYLRVLPYLLLVLDKDGHGKANTFKGNKAKLEALGKFLRRYPVLPVYADMTLRPATLLQASSFAFLLPTSEAMPEAYALAPWRQRAKKELDSYLPRLALALLTSPSDGIYEVVLEGLQLMIEWKSALQQGVAWKLEHPAAATDNQSSASAAYESVTKFNYLPSERDGLIELIVSLKSLGHALRQAHASHGTALRAVIYTRLQTFAQHTLLPTLHRADKKKKQAATKLLHELRLLVGDFTKMDPDDYKRGRADRVLCPLRARAVAPTHGQLVRARTLTQALYDKRGGLKSSASWSWSSHLDVDMAALKAFYLESIFFAPLCTLEATVARLCGVGDLWYREFYLDLTKCVQFPTELSMPWILLEHDLGEHNGRRLASLLDVYNDAADIALRQLRQQHLYDEVEAETTLSFDQLVFLLGATTYARARRGGEKHPTSLAPVATERRLSLLGRTLDVNALIGDHVQAALLREMESAVARLEGADLTHLVAFEMTIDALQQAHVRLCEALPLDPFDAMLHEVLDTRVLAFTRKELFENVLPRYGYDALGAVFHASAHGNIGRTHLACLARFIGVADLCRMAHDAVRDVDAKIQDVLPLCVHALVAAVPPCSLPKFLYKTEGCLMYFEGKFQSILLDVDLQGHLFQCFRELGNTLALLSLLDETLAEMDRGAALLARLIEGMASALRRYGFLASWGPPTSGGYCHAWGALEFLLHYSSDVDDGVALAGATLLELLGQRERYALCSSTQHLLHVQDAYNAVTLCRDDGVGRADDATTRRTLAFLAQAKRSQVVLEAWLASLEMLRT
;
A
#
# COMPACT_ATOMS: atom_id res chain seq x y z
N MET A 1 20.10 25.80 8.11
CA MET A 1 21.19 26.37 7.30
C MET A 1 22.24 26.97 8.22
N VAL A 2 23.24 26.19 8.62
CA VAL A 2 24.53 26.71 9.15
C VAL A 2 25.52 26.37 8.05
N GLY A 3 26.12 27.39 7.44
CA GLY A 3 26.90 27.25 6.22
C GLY A 3 28.03 26.23 6.37
N ASN A 4 28.16 25.34 5.38
CA ASN A 4 29.41 24.63 5.10
C ASN A 4 30.47 25.68 4.79
N GLN A 5 31.12 26.22 5.82
CA GLN A 5 32.32 27.03 5.63
C GLN A 5 33.45 26.08 5.22
N GLU A 6 33.58 25.88 3.91
CA GLU A 6 34.81 25.44 3.30
C GLU A 6 35.84 26.56 3.53
N VAL A 7 36.86 26.28 4.33
CA VAL A 7 37.97 27.21 4.53
C VAL A 7 39.18 26.63 3.82
N ALA A 8 39.78 27.40 2.93
CA ALA A 8 41.08 27.04 2.38
C ALA A 8 42.07 26.97 3.55
N LEU A 9 42.58 25.78 3.85
CA LEU A 9 43.65 25.59 4.83
C LEU A 9 44.95 26.17 4.25
N CYS A 10 45.07 27.50 4.25
CA CYS A 10 46.33 28.21 4.06
C CYS A 10 46.65 28.97 5.34
N VAL A 11 47.94 29.10 5.62
CA VAL A 11 48.48 29.68 6.86
C VAL A 11 47.90 31.08 7.08
N ASP A 12 47.04 31.22 8.10
CA ASP A 12 46.68 32.55 8.62
C ASP A 12 47.95 33.19 9.23
N GLY A 13 48.46 34.20 8.54
CA GLY A 13 49.39 35.20 9.07
C GLY A 13 50.75 34.66 9.53
N HIS A 14 51.65 34.39 8.58
CA HIS A 14 53.09 34.69 8.73
C HIS A 14 53.79 34.50 7.38
N ASP A 15 54.70 35.44 7.09
CA ASP A 15 55.59 35.58 5.92
C ASP A 15 56.12 34.27 5.32
N ALA A 16 55.28 33.55 4.58
CA ALA A 16 55.74 32.68 3.51
C ALA A 16 55.94 33.59 2.31
N ASP A 17 57.16 34.12 2.19
CA ASP A 17 57.68 34.93 1.08
C ASP A 17 56.92 34.65 -0.23
N ASP A 18 56.14 35.61 -0.74
CA ASP A 18 55.36 35.46 -1.98
C ASP A 18 56.25 35.03 -3.17
N GLY A 19 57.56 35.32 -3.07
CA GLY A 19 58.60 34.84 -3.98
C GLY A 19 58.96 33.34 -3.88
N PHE A 20 58.53 32.64 -2.83
CA PHE A 20 58.72 31.20 -2.61
C PHE A 20 57.51 30.38 -3.09
N LEU A 21 56.29 30.85 -2.85
CA LEU A 21 55.07 30.23 -3.39
C LEU A 21 55.00 30.32 -4.92
N THR A 22 55.50 31.41 -5.51
CA THR A 22 55.66 31.57 -6.96
C THR A 22 56.76 30.69 -7.58
N LYS A 23 57.72 30.17 -6.79
CA LYS A 23 58.80 29.27 -7.27
C LYS A 23 58.39 27.80 -7.37
N ILE A 24 57.28 27.39 -6.76
CA ILE A 24 56.76 26.02 -6.87
C ILE A 24 55.65 26.01 -7.92
N ALA A 25 56.01 25.88 -9.19
CA ALA A 25 55.03 25.55 -10.22
C ALA A 25 54.29 24.26 -9.79
N PRO A 26 52.94 24.28 -9.71
CA PRO A 26 52.16 23.17 -9.18
C PRO A 26 52.39 21.92 -10.03
N THR A 27 52.76 20.82 -9.38
CA THR A 27 52.95 19.56 -10.12
C THR A 27 51.57 19.08 -10.62
N PHE A 28 51.49 18.66 -11.89
CA PHE A 28 50.27 18.19 -12.58
C PHE A 28 49.23 19.26 -12.94
N GLU A 29 49.66 20.51 -13.20
CA GLU A 29 48.75 21.59 -13.60
C GLU A 29 48.03 21.31 -14.93
N ASP A 30 48.76 20.88 -15.95
CA ASP A 30 48.19 20.52 -17.25
C ASP A 30 47.13 19.41 -17.11
N GLU A 31 47.42 18.36 -16.33
CA GLU A 31 46.47 17.27 -16.09
C GLU A 31 45.24 17.73 -15.30
N ARG A 32 45.36 18.71 -14.39
CA ARG A 32 44.22 19.30 -13.70
C ARG A 32 43.30 20.01 -14.68
N ASP A 33 43.86 20.80 -15.59
CA ASP A 33 43.08 21.55 -16.58
C ASP A 33 42.37 20.59 -17.55
N LEU A 34 43.03 19.47 -17.90
CA LEU A 34 42.39 18.38 -18.66
C LEU A 34 41.25 17.70 -17.90
N VAL A 35 41.40 17.46 -16.59
CA VAL A 35 40.32 16.94 -15.75
C VAL A 35 39.12 17.89 -15.78
N GLY A 36 39.34 19.21 -15.67
CA GLY A 36 38.27 20.20 -15.75
C GLY A 36 37.51 20.17 -17.09
N GLN A 37 38.21 19.96 -18.22
CA GLN A 37 37.56 19.79 -19.53
C GLN A 37 36.67 18.54 -19.57
N PHE A 38 37.13 17.42 -18.99
CA PHE A 38 36.34 16.20 -18.90
C PHE A 38 35.16 16.33 -17.96
N GLU A 39 35.32 16.95 -16.80
CA GLU A 39 34.23 17.21 -15.86
C GLU A 39 33.12 18.07 -16.49
N HIS A 40 33.50 19.07 -17.29
CA HIS A 40 32.55 19.84 -18.08
C HIS A 40 31.80 18.96 -19.09
N ALA A 41 32.51 18.13 -19.85
CA ALA A 41 31.91 17.21 -20.81
C ALA A 41 30.96 16.20 -20.12
N VAL A 42 31.32 15.67 -18.95
CA VAL A 42 30.46 14.80 -18.14
C VAL A 42 29.18 15.52 -17.75
N GLY A 43 29.27 16.76 -17.26
CA GLY A 43 28.10 17.54 -16.86
C GLY A 43 27.14 17.82 -18.02
N VAL A 44 27.66 18.09 -19.23
CA VAL A 44 26.84 18.25 -20.44
C VAL A 44 26.23 16.90 -20.86
N GLY A 45 27.03 15.85 -20.94
CA GLY A 45 26.58 14.54 -21.39
C GLY A 45 25.58 13.87 -20.46
N GLN A 46 25.67 14.04 -19.14
CA GLN A 46 24.67 13.56 -18.19
C GLN A 46 23.31 14.25 -18.38
N ARG A 47 23.30 15.56 -18.66
CA ARG A 47 22.04 16.27 -18.97
C ARG A 47 21.43 15.75 -20.26
N LEU A 48 22.23 15.58 -21.32
CA LEU A 48 21.78 15.01 -22.58
C LEU A 48 21.27 13.57 -22.40
N PHE A 49 21.92 12.79 -21.54
CA PHE A 49 21.49 11.43 -21.21
C PHE A 49 20.12 11.43 -20.54
N HIS A 50 19.90 12.27 -19.53
CA HIS A 50 18.58 12.38 -18.87
C HIS A 50 17.49 12.88 -19.82
N GLU A 51 17.78 13.89 -20.65
CA GLU A 51 16.86 14.37 -21.68
C GLU A 51 16.50 13.28 -22.68
N LEU A 52 17.48 12.45 -23.08
CA LEU A 52 17.28 11.36 -24.03
C LEU A 52 16.54 10.18 -23.39
N TYR A 53 16.78 9.87 -22.12
CA TYR A 53 16.07 8.81 -21.40
C TYR A 53 14.57 9.10 -21.35
N ALA A 54 14.21 10.33 -20.98
CA ALA A 54 12.83 10.80 -20.90
C ALA A 54 12.22 11.24 -22.23
N PHE A 55 12.96 11.11 -23.34
CA PHE A 55 12.44 11.46 -24.66
C PHE A 55 11.34 10.49 -25.08
N ARG A 56 10.15 11.02 -25.39
CA ARG A 56 9.06 10.32 -26.07
C ARG A 56 8.80 10.95 -27.44
N SER A 57 8.56 10.10 -28.45
CA SER A 57 8.39 10.50 -29.85
C SER A 57 7.15 11.37 -30.04
N CYS A 58 7.33 12.59 -30.55
CA CYS A 58 6.23 13.48 -30.91
C CYS A 58 5.48 12.97 -32.15
N ALA A 59 6.17 12.31 -33.08
CA ALA A 59 5.58 11.79 -34.32
C ALA A 59 4.38 10.86 -34.09
N ARG A 60 4.34 10.13 -32.96
CA ARG A 60 3.23 9.23 -32.64
C ARG A 60 1.93 9.98 -32.31
N ALA A 61 2.03 11.22 -31.83
CA ALA A 61 0.88 12.06 -31.48
C ALA A 61 0.45 12.99 -32.62
N LEU A 62 1.28 13.12 -33.68
CA LEU A 62 0.98 13.99 -34.80
C LEU A 62 0.03 13.31 -35.80
N PRO A 63 -0.96 14.04 -36.34
CA PRO A 63 -1.86 13.50 -37.35
C PRO A 63 -1.14 13.27 -38.68
N ASN A 64 -1.63 12.32 -39.47
CA ASN A 64 -1.23 12.18 -40.87
C ASN A 64 -1.89 13.30 -41.68
N VAL A 65 -1.08 14.14 -42.31
CA VAL A 65 -1.55 15.34 -43.01
C VAL A 65 -1.04 15.40 -44.45
N SER A 66 -1.75 16.13 -45.31
CA SER A 66 -1.40 16.34 -46.71
C SER A 66 -1.33 17.82 -47.11
N ASP A 67 -1.82 18.73 -46.27
CA ASP A 67 -1.87 20.17 -46.54
C ASP A 67 -0.63 20.91 -46.00
N ALA A 68 -0.19 21.93 -46.73
CA ALA A 68 1.01 22.71 -46.41
C ALA A 68 0.90 23.45 -45.06
N LYS A 69 -0.31 23.87 -44.67
CA LYS A 69 -0.54 24.57 -43.39
C LYS A 69 -0.30 23.65 -42.21
N ALA A 70 -0.80 22.41 -42.26
CA ALA A 70 -0.52 21.42 -41.23
C ALA A 70 0.96 21.00 -41.20
N TYR A 71 1.61 20.86 -42.36
CA TYR A 71 3.07 20.62 -42.39
C TYR A 71 3.86 21.75 -41.74
N ARG A 72 3.44 23.00 -41.91
CA ARG A 72 4.06 24.15 -41.23
C ARG A 72 3.92 24.04 -39.70
N ALA A 73 2.75 23.67 -39.20
CA ALA A 73 2.54 23.46 -37.76
C ALA A 73 3.39 22.30 -37.21
N ILE A 74 3.43 21.16 -37.93
CA ILE A 74 4.27 20.00 -37.57
C ILE A 74 5.75 20.41 -37.52
N PHE A 75 6.21 21.18 -38.51
CA PHE A 75 7.58 21.67 -38.56
C PHE A 75 7.92 22.51 -37.32
N GLU A 76 7.07 23.46 -36.94
CA GLU A 76 7.30 24.31 -35.75
C GLU A 76 7.32 23.50 -34.44
N VAL A 77 6.46 22.47 -34.30
CA VAL A 77 6.44 21.60 -33.12
C VAL A 77 7.73 20.75 -33.00
N LEU A 78 8.21 20.21 -34.12
CA LEU A 78 9.37 19.32 -34.14
C LEU A 78 10.71 20.07 -34.18
N ARG A 79 10.74 21.34 -34.63
CA ARG A 79 11.97 22.15 -34.75
C ARG A 79 12.77 22.23 -33.44
N PRO A 80 12.19 22.48 -32.25
CA PRO A 80 12.92 22.43 -30.99
C PRO A 80 13.51 21.06 -30.67
N GLN A 81 12.83 19.97 -31.04
CA GLN A 81 13.31 18.60 -30.82
C GLN A 81 14.51 18.29 -31.72
N MET A 82 14.49 18.75 -32.98
CA MET A 82 15.63 18.62 -33.89
C MET A 82 16.85 19.41 -33.39
N ARG A 83 16.66 20.59 -32.80
CA ARG A 83 17.76 21.33 -32.15
C ARG A 83 18.37 20.56 -30.98
N LYS A 84 17.58 19.86 -30.17
CA LYS A 84 18.12 18.98 -29.11
C LYS A 84 18.95 17.84 -29.71
N LEU A 85 18.46 17.25 -30.80
CA LEU A 85 19.17 16.18 -31.51
C LEU A 85 20.48 16.67 -32.15
N GLN A 86 20.53 17.91 -32.65
CA GLN A 86 21.76 18.56 -33.11
C GLN A 86 22.76 18.75 -31.97
N ARG A 87 22.30 19.19 -30.79
CA ARG A 87 23.18 19.30 -29.60
C ARG A 87 23.76 17.94 -29.20
N LEU A 88 22.95 16.89 -29.24
CA LEU A 88 23.42 15.52 -28.99
C LEU A 88 24.49 15.11 -30.02
N CYS A 89 24.23 15.34 -31.31
CA CYS A 89 25.17 15.04 -32.39
C CYS A 89 26.50 15.79 -32.20
N ALA A 90 26.45 17.11 -31.98
CA ALA A 90 27.62 17.96 -31.76
C ALA A 90 28.41 17.51 -30.53
N PHE A 91 27.73 17.29 -29.39
CA PHE A 91 28.36 16.81 -28.16
C PHE A 91 29.09 15.48 -28.37
N CYS A 92 28.44 14.50 -29.01
CA CYS A 92 29.06 13.21 -29.28
C CYS A 92 30.31 13.39 -30.15
N HIS A 93 30.21 14.15 -31.24
CA HIS A 93 31.34 14.41 -32.13
C HIS A 93 32.52 15.08 -31.38
N GLU A 94 32.27 16.22 -30.75
CA GLU A 94 33.29 16.99 -30.01
C GLU A 94 33.93 16.18 -28.88
N THR A 95 33.11 15.42 -28.13
CA THR A 95 33.61 14.62 -27.01
C THR A 95 34.44 13.44 -27.48
N THR A 96 34.09 12.78 -28.60
CA THR A 96 34.96 11.72 -29.15
C THR A 96 36.31 12.25 -29.61
N ILE A 97 36.37 13.49 -30.14
CA ILE A 97 37.61 14.17 -30.51
C ILE A 97 38.40 14.57 -29.26
N LEU A 98 37.73 15.11 -28.24
CA LEU A 98 38.36 15.45 -26.97
C LEU A 98 39.06 14.23 -26.35
N MET A 99 38.40 13.08 -26.37
CA MET A 99 38.94 11.81 -25.87
C MET A 99 40.18 11.37 -26.62
N SER A 100 40.14 11.29 -27.96
CA SER A 100 41.30 10.86 -28.75
C SER A 100 42.46 11.86 -28.66
N SER A 101 42.18 13.16 -28.67
CA SER A 101 43.17 14.23 -28.57
C SER A 101 43.92 14.18 -27.24
N ASN A 102 43.20 14.00 -26.13
CA ASN A 102 43.82 13.89 -24.81
C ASN A 102 44.52 12.54 -24.60
N MET A 103 44.06 11.45 -25.21
CA MET A 103 44.83 10.20 -25.26
C MET A 103 46.16 10.38 -26.01
N GLN A 104 46.17 11.13 -27.12
CA GLN A 104 47.38 11.42 -27.89
C GLN A 104 48.41 12.22 -27.10
N LYS A 105 47.97 13.10 -26.18
CA LYS A 105 48.87 13.81 -25.24
C LYS A 105 49.54 12.86 -24.25
N LEU A 106 48.84 11.80 -23.80
CA LEU A 106 49.39 10.79 -22.88
C LEU A 106 50.35 9.81 -23.57
N THR A 107 50.26 9.64 -24.90
CA THR A 107 51.14 8.73 -25.66
C THR A 107 52.38 9.40 -26.24
N ALA A 108 52.50 10.73 -26.14
CA ALA A 108 53.71 11.47 -26.52
C ALA A 108 54.96 10.94 -25.76
N GLN A 109 56.11 10.86 -26.43
CA GLN A 109 57.31 10.14 -25.94
C GLN A 109 57.78 10.58 -24.55
N ASP A 110 57.68 11.88 -24.23
CA ASP A 110 58.10 12.44 -22.94
C ASP A 110 57.10 12.18 -21.78
N ASN A 111 55.85 11.85 -22.09
CA ASN A 111 54.78 11.62 -21.11
C ASN A 111 54.59 10.13 -20.76
N CYS A 112 55.07 9.21 -21.59
CA CYS A 112 54.98 7.77 -21.34
C CYS A 112 55.74 7.30 -20.07
N THR A 113 56.70 8.08 -19.59
CA THR A 113 57.54 7.82 -18.40
C THR A 113 57.06 8.54 -17.15
N ARG A 114 56.16 9.52 -17.28
CA ARG A 114 55.57 10.29 -16.17
C ARG A 114 54.48 9.50 -15.46
N VAL A 115 54.23 9.86 -14.19
CA VAL A 115 53.08 9.36 -13.43
C VAL A 115 51.83 9.97 -14.03
N VAL A 116 50.82 9.15 -14.32
CA VAL A 116 49.50 9.64 -14.74
C VAL A 116 48.59 9.69 -13.50
N PRO A 117 48.05 10.85 -13.13
CA PRO A 117 47.12 10.98 -12.00
C PRO A 117 45.91 10.05 -12.12
N ASP A 118 45.54 9.38 -11.03
CA ASP A 118 44.35 8.53 -10.95
C ASP A 118 43.08 9.35 -11.19
N THR A 119 43.09 10.65 -10.86
CA THR A 119 41.97 11.55 -11.12
C THR A 119 41.74 11.81 -12.60
N LEU A 120 42.83 11.90 -13.38
CA LEU A 120 42.73 11.99 -14.84
C LEU A 120 42.19 10.68 -15.43
N LEU A 121 42.67 9.53 -14.97
CA LEU A 121 42.15 8.22 -15.41
C LEU A 121 40.67 8.05 -15.02
N ALA A 122 40.26 8.50 -13.84
CA ALA A 122 38.86 8.48 -13.41
C ALA A 122 37.98 9.40 -14.28
N ALA A 123 38.49 10.58 -14.68
CA ALA A 123 37.80 11.50 -15.58
C ALA A 123 37.60 10.86 -16.97
N PHE A 124 38.63 10.23 -17.54
CA PHE A 124 38.52 9.44 -18.78
C PHE A 124 37.43 8.36 -18.66
N VAL A 125 37.45 7.55 -17.59
CA VAL A 125 36.45 6.49 -17.38
C VAL A 125 35.04 7.07 -17.27
N THR A 126 34.87 8.22 -16.61
CA THR A 126 33.55 8.84 -16.43
C THR A 126 33.00 9.38 -17.74
N VAL A 127 33.82 10.00 -18.59
CA VAL A 127 33.40 10.44 -19.93
C VAL A 127 33.04 9.23 -20.81
N LEU A 128 33.84 8.16 -20.76
CA LEU A 128 33.54 6.93 -21.49
C LEU A 128 32.19 6.34 -21.10
N ASP A 129 31.91 6.23 -19.81
CA ASP A 129 30.62 5.72 -19.31
C ASP A 129 29.45 6.54 -19.84
N VAL A 130 29.53 7.88 -19.80
CA VAL A 130 28.50 8.77 -20.35
C VAL A 130 28.31 8.54 -21.86
N LEU A 131 29.39 8.44 -22.64
CA LEU A 131 29.30 8.16 -24.08
C LEU A 131 28.67 6.78 -24.35
N PHE A 132 28.97 5.77 -23.55
CA PHE A 132 28.41 4.43 -23.72
C PHE A 132 26.93 4.36 -23.34
N GLN A 133 26.55 5.04 -22.26
CA GLN A 133 25.15 5.22 -21.87
C GLN A 133 24.34 5.93 -22.96
N LEU A 134 24.88 7.01 -23.52
CA LEU A 134 24.28 7.71 -24.66
C LEU A 134 24.21 6.83 -25.91
N ASN A 135 25.26 6.06 -26.21
CA ASN A 135 25.28 5.11 -27.31
C ASN A 135 24.14 4.10 -27.21
N GLN A 136 23.94 3.53 -26.01
CA GLN A 136 22.89 2.56 -25.77
C GLN A 136 21.49 3.18 -25.92
N LEU A 137 21.24 4.34 -25.30
CA LEU A 137 19.95 5.04 -25.44
C LEU A 137 19.66 5.43 -26.89
N TYR A 138 20.66 5.95 -27.60
CA TYR A 138 20.54 6.31 -29.01
C TYR A 138 20.07 5.12 -29.85
N ASP A 139 20.60 3.92 -29.61
CA ASP A 139 20.23 2.71 -30.34
C ASP A 139 18.81 2.21 -29.98
N ILE A 140 18.37 2.44 -28.75
CA ILE A 140 17.06 2.04 -28.22
C ILE A 140 15.94 2.96 -28.71
N LYS A 141 16.17 4.28 -28.68
CA LYS A 141 15.16 5.32 -28.91
C LYS A 141 14.80 5.44 -30.38
N SER A 142 14.03 4.48 -30.90
CA SER A 142 13.56 4.48 -32.29
C SER A 142 12.75 5.73 -32.66
N GLY A 143 12.16 6.40 -31.67
CA GLY A 143 11.43 7.65 -31.82
C GLY A 143 12.25 8.79 -32.44
N LEU A 144 13.57 8.81 -32.23
CA LEU A 144 14.45 9.84 -32.80
C LEU A 144 14.41 9.83 -34.32
N ARG A 145 14.52 8.63 -34.92
CA ARG A 145 14.47 8.43 -36.37
C ARG A 145 13.08 8.75 -36.94
N ASN A 146 12.04 8.42 -36.18
CA ASN A 146 10.66 8.68 -36.57
C ASN A 146 10.36 10.19 -36.61
N ASP A 147 10.66 10.91 -35.52
CA ASP A 147 10.48 12.35 -35.42
C ASP A 147 11.29 13.10 -36.48
N PHE A 148 12.55 12.69 -36.70
CA PHE A 148 13.38 13.23 -37.77
C PHE A 148 12.77 13.00 -39.17
N SER A 149 12.23 11.81 -39.42
CA SER A 149 11.61 11.48 -40.71
C SER A 149 10.33 12.29 -40.97
N VAL A 150 9.51 12.54 -39.94
CA VAL A 150 8.33 13.42 -40.04
C VAL A 150 8.77 14.87 -40.27
N PHE A 151 9.75 15.35 -39.50
CA PHE A 151 10.28 16.71 -39.65
C PHE A 151 10.86 16.96 -41.05
N LYS A 152 11.62 16.01 -41.59
CA LYS A 152 12.19 16.10 -42.94
C LYS A 152 11.11 16.18 -44.02
N ARG A 153 10.04 15.40 -43.90
CA ARG A 153 8.89 15.48 -44.82
C ARG A 153 8.20 16.83 -44.73
N ALA A 154 7.93 17.30 -43.51
CA ALA A 154 7.33 18.61 -43.30
C ALA A 154 8.18 19.75 -43.89
N PHE A 155 9.49 19.72 -43.67
CA PHE A 155 10.44 20.66 -44.25
C PHE A 155 10.39 20.65 -45.78
N GLN A 156 10.40 19.48 -46.42
CA GLN A 156 10.35 19.37 -47.90
C GLN A 156 9.10 20.03 -48.50
N SER A 157 7.98 20.00 -47.79
CA SER A 157 6.71 20.60 -48.23
C SER A 157 6.65 22.12 -48.06
N ILE A 158 7.48 22.72 -47.20
CA ILE A 158 7.43 24.16 -46.88
C ILE A 158 8.74 24.92 -47.19
N LYS A 159 9.77 24.24 -47.68
CA LYS A 159 11.13 24.79 -47.88
C LYS A 159 11.16 26.02 -48.79
N ASP A 160 10.27 26.08 -49.79
CA ASP A 160 10.27 27.14 -50.80
C ASP A 160 9.74 28.47 -50.20
N ASP A 161 9.01 28.39 -49.10
CA ASP A 161 8.44 29.53 -48.37
C ASP A 161 9.34 30.02 -47.21
N MET A 162 10.56 29.48 -47.06
CA MET A 162 11.44 29.76 -45.91
C MET A 162 12.76 30.43 -46.29
N PRO A 163 13.13 31.56 -45.64
CA PRO A 163 14.36 32.28 -45.93
C PRO A 163 15.63 31.56 -45.43
N ASP A 164 15.51 30.69 -44.43
CA ASP A 164 16.61 29.92 -43.80
C ASP A 164 16.70 28.47 -44.30
N ALA A 165 16.02 28.13 -45.40
CA ALA A 165 15.92 26.76 -45.92
C ALA A 165 17.29 26.11 -46.22
N ALA A 166 18.26 26.86 -46.74
CA ALA A 166 19.58 26.33 -47.06
C ALA A 166 20.35 25.86 -45.81
N THR A 167 20.29 26.64 -44.72
CA THR A 167 20.93 26.29 -43.44
C THR A 167 20.29 25.04 -42.83
N ILE A 168 18.96 25.00 -42.80
CA ILE A 168 18.21 23.85 -42.26
C ILE A 168 18.46 22.59 -43.10
N ALA A 169 18.58 22.71 -44.42
CA ALA A 169 18.92 21.59 -45.29
C ALA A 169 20.32 21.01 -44.97
N SER A 170 21.32 21.86 -44.71
CA SER A 170 22.65 21.42 -44.29
C SER A 170 22.61 20.70 -42.93
N GLU A 171 21.91 21.28 -41.95
CA GLU A 171 21.74 20.66 -40.63
C GLU A 171 21.04 19.28 -40.72
N LEU A 172 20.01 19.17 -41.56
CA LEU A 172 19.32 17.91 -41.82
C LEU A 172 20.24 16.85 -42.42
N GLN A 173 21.19 17.24 -43.27
CA GLN A 173 22.17 16.31 -43.84
C GLN A 173 23.09 15.74 -42.76
N THR A 174 23.60 16.58 -41.85
CA THR A 174 24.43 16.12 -40.71
C THR A 174 23.64 15.17 -39.82
N LEU A 175 22.38 15.50 -39.49
CA LEU A 175 21.52 14.64 -38.69
C LEU A 175 21.17 13.33 -39.40
N GLN A 176 20.97 13.34 -40.72
CA GLN A 176 20.70 12.13 -41.51
C GLN A 176 21.86 11.13 -41.39
N GLU A 177 23.10 11.61 -41.45
CA GLU A 177 24.28 10.77 -41.29
C GLU A 177 24.42 10.26 -39.85
N PHE A 178 24.16 11.12 -38.86
CA PHE A 178 24.17 10.73 -37.45
C PHE A 178 23.10 9.68 -37.11
N LEU A 179 21.89 9.77 -37.67
CA LEU A 179 20.76 8.89 -37.36
C LEU A 179 20.68 7.61 -38.20
N GLY A 180 21.26 7.65 -39.40
CA GLY A 180 21.06 6.67 -40.46
C GLY A 180 22.33 6.37 -41.25
N SER A 181 23.49 6.37 -40.58
CA SER A 181 24.76 5.95 -41.20
C SER A 181 24.65 4.55 -41.81
N ALA A 182 25.02 4.43 -43.08
CA ALA A 182 25.05 3.15 -43.79
C ALA A 182 26.16 2.21 -43.29
N SER A 183 27.23 2.74 -42.69
CA SER A 183 28.35 1.94 -42.18
C SER A 183 28.09 1.36 -40.79
N HIS A 184 27.40 2.10 -39.93
CA HIS A 184 27.11 1.69 -38.55
C HIS A 184 25.67 2.05 -38.14
N PRO A 185 24.68 1.21 -38.51
CA PRO A 185 23.27 1.47 -38.18
C PRO A 185 22.94 1.31 -36.68
N LYS A 186 23.82 0.67 -35.90
CA LYS A 186 23.83 0.63 -34.43
C LYS A 186 25.22 0.92 -33.90
N GLY A 187 25.33 1.47 -32.70
CA GLY A 187 26.60 1.73 -32.04
C GLY A 187 27.42 2.85 -32.69
N TYR A 188 26.77 3.82 -33.34
CA TYR A 188 27.43 4.90 -34.08
C TYR A 188 28.43 5.67 -33.19
N ILE A 189 28.00 6.10 -32.00
CA ILE A 189 28.80 6.89 -31.06
C ILE A 189 30.06 6.11 -30.64
N PHE A 190 29.89 4.83 -30.28
CA PHE A 190 31.00 3.97 -29.90
C PHE A 190 31.97 3.72 -31.07
N ASN A 191 31.46 3.45 -32.27
CA ASN A 191 32.31 3.17 -33.44
C ASN A 191 33.08 4.42 -33.89
N ALA A 192 32.48 5.61 -33.83
CA ALA A 192 33.17 6.87 -34.06
C ALA A 192 34.30 7.10 -33.04
N LEU A 193 34.03 6.87 -31.74
CA LEU A 193 35.04 6.93 -30.70
C LEU A 193 36.17 5.93 -30.95
N ARG A 194 35.83 4.67 -31.25
CA ARG A 194 36.80 3.59 -31.50
C ARG A 194 37.70 3.93 -32.68
N HIS A 195 37.14 4.43 -33.77
CA HIS A 195 37.89 4.88 -34.94
C HIS A 195 38.88 6.01 -34.56
N ASN A 196 38.41 7.03 -33.85
CA ASN A 196 39.26 8.14 -33.40
C ASN A 196 40.39 7.69 -32.48
N ILE A 197 40.13 6.74 -31.57
CA ILE A 197 41.14 6.16 -30.67
C ILE A 197 42.15 5.31 -31.46
N HIS A 198 41.72 4.52 -32.45
CA HIS A 198 42.61 3.67 -33.24
C HIS A 198 43.60 4.45 -34.11
N ASN A 199 43.29 5.72 -34.41
CA ASN A 199 44.17 6.66 -35.10
C ASN A 199 45.25 7.27 -34.18
N VAL A 200 45.11 7.13 -32.86
CA VAL A 200 46.11 7.59 -31.88
C VAL A 200 47.27 6.59 -31.82
N LYS A 201 48.50 7.09 -32.00
CA LYS A 201 49.70 6.24 -31.89
C LYS A 201 49.84 5.72 -30.45
N ARG A 202 50.08 4.41 -30.29
CA ARG A 202 50.27 3.72 -28.99
C ARG A 202 49.09 3.83 -28.03
N PHE A 203 47.86 3.98 -28.56
CA PHE A 203 46.65 4.08 -27.74
C PHE A 203 46.47 2.89 -26.78
N GLU A 204 46.99 1.71 -27.14
CA GLU A 204 46.88 0.47 -26.35
C GLU A 204 47.47 0.65 -24.95
N HIS A 205 48.53 1.45 -24.81
CA HIS A 205 49.15 1.74 -23.52
C HIS A 205 48.21 2.50 -22.59
N VAL A 206 47.50 3.50 -23.12
CA VAL A 206 46.53 4.28 -22.35
C VAL A 206 45.32 3.42 -21.97
N ILE A 207 44.82 2.59 -22.88
CA ILE A 207 43.73 1.66 -22.57
C ILE A 207 44.15 0.66 -21.48
N CYS A 208 45.38 0.16 -21.49
CA CYS A 208 45.90 -0.69 -20.42
C CYS A 208 46.03 0.06 -19.07
N LEU A 209 46.34 1.35 -19.07
CA LEU A 209 46.32 2.17 -17.85
C LEU A 209 44.90 2.31 -17.30
N LEU A 210 43.92 2.57 -18.17
CA LEU A 210 42.50 2.65 -17.79
C LEU A 210 41.99 1.32 -17.24
N LEU A 211 42.29 0.19 -17.89
CA LEU A 211 41.95 -1.14 -17.38
C LEU A 211 42.57 -1.43 -16.02
N LYS A 212 43.84 -1.05 -15.81
CA LYS A 212 44.50 -1.19 -14.52
C LYS A 212 43.81 -0.33 -13.45
N HIS A 213 43.45 0.90 -13.77
CA HIS A 213 42.74 1.81 -12.86
C HIS A 213 41.39 1.22 -12.44
N VAL A 214 40.57 0.82 -13.42
CA VAL A 214 39.28 0.13 -13.21
C VAL A 214 39.43 -1.08 -12.28
N LEU A 215 40.40 -1.96 -12.56
CA LEU A 215 40.66 -3.16 -11.75
C LEU A 215 41.03 -2.82 -10.30
N VAL A 216 41.96 -1.88 -10.09
CA VAL A 216 42.40 -1.49 -8.74
C VAL A 216 41.23 -0.93 -7.93
N HIS A 217 40.39 -0.09 -8.53
CA HIS A 217 39.22 0.47 -7.84
C HIS A 217 38.20 -0.61 -7.46
N LEU A 218 37.95 -1.58 -8.33
CA LEU A 218 37.04 -2.70 -8.05
C LEU A 218 37.61 -3.68 -7.01
N GLU A 219 38.88 -4.05 -7.11
CA GLU A 219 39.53 -4.99 -6.17
C GLU A 219 39.68 -4.42 -4.76
N LYS A 220 39.97 -3.12 -4.66
CA LYS A 220 40.17 -2.42 -3.38
C LYS A 220 38.90 -1.79 -2.83
N LYS A 221 37.74 -1.99 -3.49
CA LYS A 221 36.44 -1.40 -3.11
C LYS A 221 36.50 0.14 -2.96
N MET A 222 37.29 0.79 -3.79
CA MET A 222 37.48 2.25 -3.80
C MET A 222 36.40 2.94 -4.64
N HIS A 223 35.14 2.78 -4.25
CA HIS A 223 33.99 3.27 -5.03
C HIS A 223 32.71 3.37 -4.19
N LEU A 224 31.82 4.29 -4.54
CA LEU A 224 30.41 4.21 -4.14
C LEU A 224 29.64 3.20 -5.03
N ALA A 225 28.36 2.95 -4.75
CA ALA A 225 27.55 2.02 -5.52
C ALA A 225 27.49 2.40 -7.02
N ALA A 226 27.21 3.67 -7.34
CA ALA A 226 27.15 4.15 -8.72
C ALA A 226 28.52 4.06 -9.44
N ASP A 227 29.61 4.37 -8.74
CA ASP A 227 30.97 4.30 -9.29
C ASP A 227 31.37 2.86 -9.60
N LYS A 228 30.99 1.90 -8.76
CA LYS A 228 31.21 0.46 -9.00
C LYS A 228 30.67 0.03 -10.36
N PHE A 229 29.42 0.38 -10.66
CA PHE A 229 28.79 -0.02 -11.91
C PHE A 229 29.34 0.75 -13.12
N ARG A 230 29.75 2.02 -12.96
CA ARG A 230 30.51 2.75 -13.99
C ARG A 230 31.76 1.98 -14.42
N TYR A 231 32.59 1.59 -13.45
CA TYR A 231 33.81 0.83 -13.71
C TYR A 231 33.52 -0.50 -14.42
N LEU A 232 32.47 -1.21 -14.02
CA LEU A 232 32.06 -2.47 -14.64
C LEU A 232 31.51 -2.28 -16.06
N ARG A 233 30.74 -1.21 -16.33
CA ARG A 233 30.19 -0.91 -17.66
C ARG A 233 31.26 -0.54 -18.67
N VAL A 234 32.27 0.24 -18.27
CA VAL A 234 33.36 0.69 -19.15
C VAL A 234 34.30 -0.46 -19.53
N LEU A 235 34.48 -1.44 -18.64
CA LEU A 235 35.40 -2.58 -18.81
C LEU A 235 35.23 -3.33 -20.15
N PRO A 236 34.04 -3.84 -20.55
CA PRO A 236 33.87 -4.55 -21.82
C PRO A 236 34.17 -3.66 -23.05
N TYR A 237 33.84 -2.37 -23.02
CA TYR A 237 34.14 -1.47 -24.13
C TYR A 237 35.64 -1.21 -24.28
N LEU A 238 36.39 -1.09 -23.18
CA LEU A 238 37.85 -0.97 -23.24
C LEU A 238 38.50 -2.21 -23.88
N LEU A 239 37.97 -3.41 -23.60
CA LEU A 239 38.41 -4.65 -24.26
C LEU A 239 38.08 -4.64 -25.75
N LEU A 240 36.89 -4.18 -26.15
CA LEU A 240 36.53 -4.03 -27.57
C LEU A 240 37.43 -3.03 -28.30
N VAL A 241 37.81 -1.92 -27.66
CA VAL A 241 38.76 -0.96 -28.24
C VAL A 241 40.14 -1.60 -28.45
N LEU A 242 40.59 -2.50 -27.55
CA LEU A 242 41.85 -3.24 -27.73
C LEU A 242 41.78 -4.31 -28.84
N ASP A 243 40.60 -4.83 -29.15
CA ASP A 243 40.41 -5.90 -30.13
C ASP A 243 40.43 -5.37 -31.58
N LYS A 244 41.58 -4.83 -32.04
CA LYS A 244 41.70 -4.11 -33.32
C LYS A 244 41.48 -4.99 -34.56
N ASP A 245 42.00 -6.22 -34.54
CA ASP A 245 42.06 -7.10 -35.72
C ASP A 245 41.12 -8.32 -35.65
N GLY A 246 40.30 -8.46 -34.58
CA GLY A 246 39.43 -9.63 -34.36
C GLY A 246 40.16 -10.98 -34.17
N HIS A 247 41.48 -11.01 -34.34
CA HIS A 247 42.31 -12.21 -34.30
C HIS A 247 43.11 -12.39 -33.00
N GLY A 248 42.77 -11.69 -31.92
CA GLY A 248 43.32 -11.95 -30.58
C GLY A 248 44.84 -11.79 -30.43
N LYS A 249 45.55 -11.30 -31.46
CA LYS A 249 46.98 -11.00 -31.41
C LYS A 249 47.24 -9.62 -30.81
N ALA A 250 46.50 -9.23 -29.79
CA ALA A 250 46.92 -8.14 -28.94
C ALA A 250 48.20 -8.58 -28.21
N ASN A 251 49.37 -8.37 -28.85
CA ASN A 251 50.70 -8.49 -28.26
C ASN A 251 50.80 -7.72 -26.92
N THR A 252 49.86 -6.81 -26.65
CA THR A 252 49.65 -6.00 -25.45
C THR A 252 49.59 -6.80 -24.13
N PHE A 253 49.10 -8.04 -24.13
CA PHE A 253 49.01 -8.87 -22.91
C PHE A 253 49.99 -10.05 -22.84
N LYS A 254 50.92 -10.20 -23.81
CA LYS A 254 51.95 -11.24 -23.74
C LYS A 254 52.73 -11.12 -22.41
N GLY A 255 52.59 -12.12 -21.55
CA GLY A 255 53.23 -12.19 -20.23
C GLY A 255 52.40 -11.69 -19.02
N ASN A 256 51.13 -11.31 -19.18
CA ASN A 256 50.29 -10.76 -18.08
C ASN A 256 49.00 -11.56 -17.80
N LYS A 257 49.07 -12.90 -17.86
CA LYS A 257 47.94 -13.83 -17.69
C LYS A 257 47.11 -13.58 -16.42
N ALA A 258 47.76 -13.20 -15.31
CA ALA A 258 47.10 -12.91 -14.05
C ALA A 258 46.10 -11.73 -14.12
N LYS A 259 46.39 -10.69 -14.91
CA LYS A 259 45.49 -9.54 -15.07
C LYS A 259 44.29 -9.86 -15.94
N LEU A 260 44.48 -10.68 -16.98
CA LEU A 260 43.38 -11.17 -17.80
C LEU A 260 42.44 -12.06 -16.97
N GLU A 261 42.98 -12.91 -16.09
CA GLU A 261 42.15 -13.71 -15.19
C GLU A 261 41.38 -12.83 -14.18
N ALA A 262 42.00 -11.76 -13.66
CA ALA A 262 41.32 -10.80 -12.79
C ALA A 262 40.14 -10.11 -13.51
N LEU A 263 40.31 -9.71 -14.78
CA LEU A 263 39.22 -9.16 -15.61
C LEU A 263 38.10 -10.19 -15.81
N GLY A 264 38.45 -11.43 -16.15
CA GLY A 264 37.50 -12.54 -16.30
C GLY A 264 36.70 -12.79 -15.02
N LYS A 265 37.35 -12.72 -13.85
CA LYS A 265 36.65 -12.87 -12.55
C LYS A 265 35.52 -11.85 -12.37
N PHE A 266 35.73 -10.59 -12.74
CA PHE A 266 34.67 -9.56 -12.64
C PHE A 266 33.58 -9.75 -13.69
N LEU A 267 33.92 -10.08 -14.94
CA LEU A 267 32.95 -10.34 -16.01
C LEU A 267 32.06 -11.55 -15.71
N ARG A 268 32.61 -12.62 -15.14
CA ARG A 268 31.84 -13.80 -14.71
C ARG A 268 30.98 -13.51 -13.48
N ARG A 269 31.48 -12.68 -12.55
CA ARG A 269 30.74 -12.30 -11.34
C ARG A 269 29.58 -11.35 -11.64
N TYR A 270 29.73 -10.50 -12.65
CA TYR A 270 28.74 -9.49 -13.03
C TYR A 270 28.29 -9.64 -14.49
N PRO A 271 27.54 -10.71 -14.80
CA PRO A 271 27.05 -10.99 -16.16
C PRO A 271 25.99 -10.01 -16.65
N VAL A 272 25.33 -9.28 -15.75
CA VAL A 272 24.33 -8.25 -16.06
C VAL A 272 24.61 -7.01 -15.22
N LEU A 273 24.69 -5.85 -15.86
CA LEU A 273 25.05 -4.59 -15.22
C LEU A 273 23.88 -3.61 -15.27
N PRO A 274 23.49 -3.00 -14.13
CA PRO A 274 22.55 -1.88 -14.15
C PRO A 274 23.20 -0.68 -14.84
N VAL A 275 22.44 -0.04 -15.73
CA VAL A 275 22.87 1.16 -16.46
C VAL A 275 22.24 2.40 -15.85
N TYR A 276 20.91 2.47 -15.91
CA TYR A 276 20.09 3.54 -15.35
C TYR A 276 18.63 3.07 -15.33
N ALA A 277 17.94 3.23 -14.20
CA ALA A 277 16.55 2.79 -14.05
C ALA A 277 16.31 1.36 -14.60
N ASP A 278 15.48 1.23 -15.64
CA ASP A 278 15.08 0.00 -16.30
C ASP A 278 16.04 -0.47 -17.41
N MET A 279 17.17 0.22 -17.60
CA MET A 279 18.20 -0.16 -18.56
C MET A 279 19.27 -1.07 -17.96
N THR A 280 19.59 -2.13 -18.68
CA THR A 280 20.61 -3.12 -18.35
C THR A 280 21.68 -3.21 -19.44
N LEU A 281 22.86 -3.71 -19.09
CA LEU A 281 23.92 -4.03 -20.04
C LEU A 281 24.43 -5.44 -19.78
N ARG A 282 24.49 -6.26 -20.83
CA ARG A 282 25.06 -7.60 -20.79
C ARG A 282 26.46 -7.56 -21.43
N PRO A 283 27.57 -7.72 -20.68
CA PRO A 283 28.91 -7.76 -21.29
C PRO A 283 29.08 -8.85 -22.36
N ALA A 284 28.31 -9.94 -22.26
CA ALA A 284 28.31 -11.00 -23.26
C ALA A 284 27.85 -10.52 -24.64
N THR A 285 26.78 -9.71 -24.74
CA THR A 285 26.30 -9.22 -26.05
C THR A 285 27.32 -8.33 -26.76
N LEU A 286 28.21 -7.69 -26.00
CA LEU A 286 29.32 -6.89 -26.53
C LEU A 286 30.52 -7.74 -26.93
N LEU A 287 30.95 -8.68 -26.08
CA LEU A 287 32.23 -9.38 -26.23
C LEU A 287 32.15 -10.76 -26.91
N GLN A 288 30.96 -11.32 -27.12
CA GLN A 288 30.80 -12.68 -27.65
C GLN A 288 31.44 -12.88 -29.04
N ALA A 289 31.43 -11.84 -29.89
CA ALA A 289 32.07 -11.85 -31.19
C ALA A 289 33.53 -11.35 -31.17
N SER A 290 34.09 -11.08 -29.98
CA SER A 290 35.45 -10.55 -29.79
C SER A 290 36.44 -11.64 -29.43
N SER A 291 37.73 -11.34 -29.55
CA SER A 291 38.80 -12.24 -29.07
C SER A 291 38.82 -12.45 -27.55
N PHE A 292 38.03 -11.68 -26.79
CA PHE A 292 37.90 -11.78 -25.34
C PHE A 292 36.69 -12.60 -24.87
N ALA A 293 35.97 -13.28 -25.78
CA ALA A 293 34.82 -14.10 -25.43
C ALA A 293 35.12 -15.17 -24.37
N PHE A 294 36.35 -15.69 -24.31
CA PHE A 294 36.79 -16.67 -23.30
C PHE A 294 36.79 -16.15 -21.85
N LEU A 295 36.69 -14.83 -21.64
CA LEU A 295 36.59 -14.22 -20.30
C LEU A 295 35.16 -14.21 -19.75
N LEU A 296 34.17 -14.45 -20.61
CA LEU A 296 32.75 -14.45 -20.25
C LEU A 296 32.38 -15.70 -19.43
N PRO A 297 31.27 -15.66 -18.68
CA PRO A 297 30.75 -16.84 -18.00
C PRO A 297 30.36 -17.94 -19.00
N THR A 298 30.58 -19.20 -18.61
CA THR A 298 30.22 -20.39 -19.39
C THR A 298 28.79 -20.88 -19.12
N SER A 299 28.12 -20.33 -18.11
CA SER A 299 26.77 -20.67 -17.68
C SER A 299 25.92 -19.40 -17.58
N GLU A 300 24.65 -19.49 -17.96
CA GLU A 300 23.65 -18.44 -17.78
C GLU A 300 22.93 -18.54 -16.41
N ALA A 301 23.40 -19.40 -15.50
CA ALA A 301 22.83 -19.51 -14.17
C ALA A 301 22.97 -18.20 -13.37
N MET A 302 21.97 -17.90 -12.55
CA MET A 302 21.98 -16.71 -11.70
C MET A 302 23.11 -16.78 -10.67
N PRO A 303 24.02 -15.77 -10.62
CA PRO A 303 25.03 -15.72 -9.58
C PRO A 303 24.41 -15.42 -8.22
N GLU A 304 24.98 -15.99 -7.16
CA GLU A 304 24.51 -15.81 -5.77
C GLU A 304 24.36 -14.34 -5.35
N ALA A 305 25.24 -13.46 -5.85
CA ALA A 305 25.18 -12.02 -5.56
C ALA A 305 23.91 -11.31 -6.05
N TYR A 306 23.18 -11.91 -7.00
CA TYR A 306 21.93 -11.38 -7.56
C TYR A 306 20.68 -11.95 -6.88
N ALA A 307 20.82 -12.99 -6.06
CA ALA A 307 19.70 -13.62 -5.38
C ALA A 307 19.12 -12.65 -4.33
N LEU A 308 17.83 -12.32 -4.48
CA LEU A 308 17.15 -11.37 -3.60
C LEU A 308 16.67 -12.02 -2.29
N ALA A 309 16.21 -13.27 -2.32
CA ALA A 309 15.61 -13.93 -1.17
C ALA A 309 16.50 -13.98 0.11
N PRO A 310 17.82 -14.26 0.03
CA PRO A 310 18.68 -14.29 1.22
C PRO A 310 18.80 -12.94 1.94
N TRP A 311 18.58 -11.82 1.23
CA TRP A 311 18.73 -10.48 1.80
C TRP A 311 17.71 -10.16 2.89
N ARG A 312 16.55 -10.84 2.92
CA ARG A 312 15.56 -10.70 3.99
C ARG A 312 16.17 -10.94 5.37
N GLN A 313 16.95 -12.01 5.52
CA GLN A 313 17.57 -12.34 6.80
C GLN A 313 18.88 -11.58 7.00
N ARG A 314 19.66 -11.42 5.92
CA ARG A 314 20.99 -10.83 5.99
C ARG A 314 20.95 -9.34 6.33
N ALA A 315 20.20 -8.53 5.57
CA ALA A 315 20.14 -7.08 5.77
C ALA A 315 19.57 -6.75 7.16
N LYS A 316 18.50 -7.44 7.55
CA LYS A 316 17.91 -7.31 8.89
C LYS A 316 18.93 -7.56 10.01
N LYS A 317 19.65 -8.68 9.94
CA LYS A 317 20.67 -9.03 10.95
C LYS A 317 21.81 -8.02 10.99
N GLU A 318 22.28 -7.56 9.84
CA GLU A 318 23.32 -6.54 9.74
C GLU A 318 22.84 -5.20 10.34
N LEU A 319 21.60 -4.79 10.06
CA LEU A 319 21.00 -3.57 10.60
C LEU A 319 20.78 -3.65 12.12
N ASP A 320 20.18 -4.73 12.62
CA ASP A 320 19.91 -4.96 14.04
C ASP A 320 21.20 -4.99 14.88
N SER A 321 22.30 -5.45 14.29
CA SER A 321 23.64 -5.44 14.91
C SER A 321 24.31 -4.06 14.83
N TYR A 322 24.04 -3.29 13.78
CA TYR A 322 24.68 -2.00 13.55
C TYR A 322 24.04 -0.86 14.36
N LEU A 323 22.71 -0.75 14.39
CA LEU A 323 22.01 0.39 15.01
C LEU A 323 22.38 0.59 16.49
N PRO A 324 22.46 -0.45 17.34
CA PRO A 324 22.88 -0.28 18.75
C PRO A 324 24.31 0.22 18.89
N ARG A 325 25.22 -0.21 18.01
CA ARG A 325 26.63 0.26 18.01
C ARG A 325 26.73 1.72 17.60
N LEU A 326 25.95 2.14 16.60
CA LEU A 326 25.86 3.56 16.24
C LEU A 326 25.33 4.38 17.41
N ALA A 327 24.23 3.95 18.03
CA ALA A 327 23.68 4.65 19.19
C ALA A 327 24.70 4.75 20.34
N LEU A 328 25.40 3.67 20.66
CA LEU A 328 26.44 3.66 21.68
C LEU A 328 27.60 4.60 21.33
N ALA A 329 28.07 4.59 20.07
CA ALA A 329 29.14 5.47 19.61
C ALA A 329 28.76 6.95 19.75
N LEU A 330 27.53 7.31 19.39
CA LEU A 330 27.00 8.67 19.53
C LEU A 330 26.87 9.13 21.00
N LEU A 331 26.71 8.20 21.94
CA LEU A 331 26.61 8.52 23.37
C LEU A 331 27.97 8.59 24.08
N THR A 332 28.95 7.80 23.65
CA THR A 332 30.15 7.49 24.46
C THR A 332 31.48 7.91 23.83
N SER A 333 31.56 8.05 22.50
CA SER A 333 32.86 8.08 21.84
C SER A 333 33.46 9.50 21.76
N PRO A 334 34.72 9.70 22.22
CA PRO A 334 35.50 10.85 21.80
C PRO A 334 35.81 10.69 20.31
N SER A 335 35.22 11.54 19.46
CA SER A 335 35.48 11.76 18.02
C SER A 335 35.81 10.54 17.12
N ASP A 336 36.94 9.86 17.34
CA ASP A 336 37.48 8.77 16.51
C ASP A 336 36.59 7.53 16.41
N GLY A 337 35.89 7.16 17.49
CA GLY A 337 34.95 6.03 17.46
C GLY A 337 33.75 6.28 16.54
N ILE A 338 33.37 7.55 16.35
CA ILE A 338 32.24 7.95 15.49
C ILE A 338 32.61 7.79 14.01
N TYR A 339 33.84 8.13 13.63
CA TYR A 339 34.30 8.03 12.25
C TYR A 339 34.19 6.59 11.71
N GLU A 340 34.71 5.61 12.45
CA GLU A 340 34.75 4.21 12.00
C GLU A 340 33.32 3.64 11.85
N VAL A 341 32.45 3.91 12.83
CA VAL A 341 31.06 3.42 12.78
C VAL A 341 30.29 4.07 11.64
N VAL A 342 30.42 5.38 11.43
CA VAL A 342 29.74 6.08 10.31
C VAL A 342 30.25 5.57 8.95
N LEU A 343 31.55 5.34 8.80
CA LEU A 343 32.12 4.77 7.58
C LEU A 343 31.61 3.35 7.33
N GLU A 344 31.51 2.52 8.37
CA GLU A 344 30.93 1.17 8.27
C GLU A 344 29.47 1.22 7.82
N GLY A 345 28.66 2.12 8.40
CA GLY A 345 27.27 2.32 7.97
C GLY A 345 27.15 2.72 6.51
N LEU A 346 28.03 3.62 6.05
CA LEU A 346 28.08 4.01 4.64
C LEU A 346 28.44 2.83 3.72
N GLN A 347 29.37 1.98 4.14
CA GLN A 347 29.77 0.78 3.39
C GLN A 347 28.63 -0.26 3.31
N LEU A 348 27.87 -0.46 4.39
CA LEU A 348 26.67 -1.30 4.38
C LEU A 348 25.64 -0.79 3.38
N MET A 349 25.36 0.51 3.38
CA MET A 349 24.43 1.11 2.40
C MET A 349 24.89 0.91 0.96
N ILE A 350 26.19 1.05 0.69
CA ILE A 350 26.76 0.81 -0.65
C ILE A 350 26.54 -0.65 -1.08
N GLU A 351 26.72 -1.60 -0.16
CA GLU A 351 26.49 -3.02 -0.42
C GLU A 351 25.02 -3.32 -0.70
N TRP A 352 24.10 -2.85 0.16
CA TRP A 352 22.66 -3.07 0.01
C TRP A 352 22.11 -2.42 -1.27
N LYS A 353 22.48 -1.18 -1.57
CA LYS A 353 22.08 -0.51 -2.83
C LYS A 353 22.63 -1.25 -4.04
N SER A 354 23.87 -1.75 -3.98
CA SER A 354 24.44 -2.56 -5.05
C SER A 354 23.67 -3.87 -5.26
N ALA A 355 23.30 -4.56 -4.18
CA ALA A 355 22.54 -5.81 -4.24
C ALA A 355 21.14 -5.61 -4.82
N LEU A 356 20.45 -4.55 -4.40
CA LEU A 356 19.14 -4.15 -4.93
C LEU A 356 19.21 -3.91 -6.44
N GLN A 357 20.17 -3.07 -6.89
CA GLN A 357 20.32 -2.77 -8.32
C GLN A 357 20.73 -4.00 -9.14
N GLN A 358 21.52 -4.91 -8.57
CA GLN A 358 21.91 -6.16 -9.21
C GLN A 358 20.69 -7.08 -9.40
N GLY A 359 19.97 -7.41 -8.33
CA GLY A 359 18.82 -8.30 -8.40
C GLY A 359 17.76 -7.79 -9.37
N VAL A 360 17.43 -6.50 -9.34
CA VAL A 360 16.49 -5.89 -10.29
C VAL A 360 17.01 -5.98 -11.73
N ALA A 361 18.27 -5.63 -11.99
CA ALA A 361 18.84 -5.72 -13.33
C ALA A 361 18.82 -7.16 -13.88
N TRP A 362 19.05 -8.17 -13.03
CA TRP A 362 18.95 -9.56 -13.46
C TRP A 362 17.54 -9.94 -13.89
N LYS A 363 16.52 -9.51 -13.14
CA LYS A 363 15.11 -9.77 -13.45
C LYS A 363 14.65 -9.07 -14.73
N LEU A 364 15.11 -7.84 -14.97
CA LEU A 364 14.83 -7.11 -16.22
C LEU A 364 15.43 -7.82 -17.44
N GLU A 365 16.62 -8.38 -17.31
CA GLU A 365 17.31 -9.05 -18.41
C GLU A 365 16.78 -10.48 -18.71
N HIS A 366 16.19 -11.13 -17.71
CA HIS A 366 15.74 -12.53 -17.79
C HIS A 366 14.23 -12.62 -17.51
N PRO A 367 13.37 -12.51 -18.54
CA PRO A 367 11.93 -12.61 -18.37
C PRO A 367 11.50 -13.99 -17.86
N ALA A 368 10.41 -14.03 -17.10
CA ALA A 368 9.75 -15.27 -16.71
C ALA A 368 9.23 -16.03 -17.95
N ALA A 369 9.14 -17.35 -17.83
CA ALA A 369 8.63 -18.20 -18.91
C ALA A 369 7.22 -17.74 -19.35
N ALA A 370 6.98 -17.74 -20.66
CA ALA A 370 5.69 -17.34 -21.22
C ALA A 370 4.60 -18.28 -20.70
N THR A 371 3.62 -17.72 -19.99
CA THR A 371 2.37 -18.40 -19.65
C THR A 371 1.42 -18.32 -20.85
N ASP A 372 0.64 -19.37 -21.13
CA ASP A 372 -0.23 -19.51 -22.32
C ASP A 372 -1.25 -18.35 -22.58
N ASN A 373 -1.35 -17.37 -21.69
CA ASN A 373 -2.25 -16.21 -21.77
C ASN A 373 -1.60 -14.86 -22.22
N GLN A 374 -0.36 -14.84 -22.72
CA GLN A 374 0.32 -13.58 -23.07
C GLN A 374 -0.05 -13.04 -24.48
N SER A 375 -1.26 -12.48 -24.63
CA SER A 375 -1.67 -11.68 -25.79
C SER A 375 -1.67 -10.16 -25.55
N SER A 376 -1.21 -9.71 -24.37
CA SER A 376 -1.24 -8.29 -23.97
C SER A 376 -0.12 -7.48 -24.62
N ALA A 377 -0.40 -6.21 -24.96
CA ALA A 377 0.62 -5.26 -25.47
C ALA A 377 1.76 -4.99 -24.48
N SER A 378 1.56 -5.33 -23.19
CA SER A 378 2.51 -5.16 -22.09
C SER A 378 3.25 -6.44 -21.69
N ALA A 379 3.04 -7.57 -22.39
CA ALA A 379 3.57 -8.88 -22.01
C ALA A 379 5.09 -8.88 -21.76
N ALA A 380 5.85 -8.12 -22.56
CA ALA A 380 7.30 -8.00 -22.40
C ALA A 380 7.71 -7.38 -21.05
N TYR A 381 6.98 -6.38 -20.56
CA TYR A 381 7.25 -5.76 -19.25
C TYR A 381 6.67 -6.58 -18.09
N GLU A 382 5.50 -7.16 -18.30
CA GLU A 382 4.82 -8.00 -17.31
C GLU A 382 5.63 -9.27 -16.96
N SER A 383 6.29 -9.87 -17.96
CA SER A 383 7.15 -11.04 -17.78
C SER A 383 8.44 -10.76 -17.00
N VAL A 384 8.92 -9.51 -16.95
CA VAL A 384 10.12 -9.12 -16.19
C VAL A 384 9.80 -8.51 -14.82
N THR A 385 8.54 -8.14 -14.58
CA THR A 385 8.04 -7.57 -13.34
C THR A 385 7.10 -8.55 -12.62
N LYS A 386 5.78 -8.38 -12.74
CA LYS A 386 4.73 -9.08 -11.97
C LYS A 386 4.96 -10.59 -11.82
N PHE A 387 5.36 -11.27 -12.89
CA PHE A 387 5.54 -12.72 -12.90
C PHE A 387 6.97 -13.20 -12.60
N ASN A 388 7.93 -12.29 -12.44
CA ASN A 388 9.35 -12.65 -12.30
C ASN A 388 9.87 -12.65 -10.86
N TYR A 389 9.07 -12.22 -9.89
CA TYR A 389 9.49 -12.17 -8.49
C TYR A 389 8.69 -13.16 -7.63
N LEU A 390 9.39 -14.10 -7.03
CA LEU A 390 8.84 -15.00 -6.02
C LEU A 390 8.49 -14.23 -4.73
N PRO A 391 7.54 -14.71 -3.90
CA PRO A 391 7.21 -14.07 -2.62
C PRO A 391 8.42 -13.82 -1.71
N SER A 392 9.36 -14.78 -1.64
CA SER A 392 10.59 -14.64 -0.86
C SER A 392 11.56 -13.60 -1.43
N GLU A 393 11.59 -13.40 -2.74
CA GLU A 393 12.39 -12.37 -3.39
C GLU A 393 11.79 -10.98 -3.18
N ARG A 394 10.46 -10.86 -3.20
CA ARG A 394 9.74 -9.63 -2.84
C ARG A 394 10.05 -9.22 -1.41
N ASP A 395 10.04 -10.17 -0.47
CA ASP A 395 10.45 -9.90 0.91
C ASP A 395 11.89 -9.41 1.02
N GLY A 396 12.81 -10.04 0.28
CA GLY A 396 14.21 -9.63 0.24
C GLY A 396 14.40 -8.22 -0.31
N LEU A 397 13.63 -7.84 -1.34
CA LEU A 397 13.64 -6.50 -1.92
C LEU A 397 13.06 -5.45 -0.96
N ILE A 398 11.93 -5.75 -0.32
CA ILE A 398 11.32 -4.88 0.72
C ILE A 398 12.31 -4.67 1.86
N GLU A 399 12.97 -5.73 2.34
CA GLU A 399 13.94 -5.61 3.43
C GLU A 399 15.13 -4.73 3.07
N LEU A 400 15.65 -4.83 1.84
CA LEU A 400 16.72 -3.94 1.37
C LEU A 400 16.27 -2.48 1.33
N ILE A 401 15.05 -2.19 0.86
CA ILE A 401 14.49 -0.83 0.82
C ILE A 401 14.34 -0.30 2.26
N VAL A 402 13.68 -1.04 3.14
CA VAL A 402 13.48 -0.65 4.54
C VAL A 402 14.81 -0.44 5.25
N SER A 403 15.79 -1.32 5.04
CA SER A 403 17.11 -1.21 5.66
C SER A 403 17.87 0.04 5.18
N LEU A 404 17.83 0.33 3.87
CA LEU A 404 18.43 1.55 3.30
C LEU A 404 17.79 2.82 3.87
N LYS A 405 16.45 2.86 3.96
CA LYS A 405 15.71 4.02 4.49
C LYS A 405 15.96 4.22 5.99
N SER A 406 15.93 3.13 6.77
CA SER A 406 16.15 3.13 8.22
C SER A 406 17.57 3.56 8.59
N LEU A 407 18.58 2.93 7.97
CA LEU A 407 19.98 3.29 8.21
C LEU A 407 20.27 4.72 7.73
N GLY A 408 19.73 5.13 6.60
CA GLY A 408 19.89 6.49 6.11
C GLY A 408 19.23 7.55 7.00
N HIS A 409 18.12 7.22 7.66
CA HIS A 409 17.55 8.08 8.70
C HIS A 409 18.50 8.19 9.90
N ALA A 410 19.00 7.07 10.42
CA ALA A 410 19.92 7.04 11.55
C ALA A 410 21.24 7.80 11.26
N LEU A 411 21.82 7.65 10.08
CA LEU A 411 23.04 8.38 9.68
C LEU A 411 22.79 9.88 9.50
N ARG A 412 21.61 10.31 9.03
CA ARG A 412 21.25 11.73 8.98
C ARG A 412 21.12 12.33 10.37
N GLN A 413 20.52 11.61 11.32
CA GLN A 413 20.48 12.05 12.73
C GLN A 413 21.88 12.11 13.35
N ALA A 414 22.73 11.12 13.07
CA ALA A 414 24.13 11.12 13.48
C ALA A 414 24.89 12.31 12.90
N HIS A 415 24.67 12.64 11.63
CA HIS A 415 25.26 13.82 11.00
C HIS A 415 24.81 15.13 11.64
N ALA A 416 23.50 15.28 11.89
CA ALA A 416 22.93 16.47 12.50
C ALA A 416 23.50 16.75 13.91
N SER A 417 23.76 15.70 14.69
CA SER A 417 24.30 15.80 16.04
C SER A 417 25.83 15.86 16.10
N HIS A 418 26.54 15.07 15.27
CA HIS A 418 27.99 14.84 15.39
C HIS A 418 28.79 15.22 14.13
N GLY A 419 28.20 15.91 13.15
CA GLY A 419 28.88 16.30 11.91
C GLY A 419 30.13 17.15 12.15
N THR A 420 30.14 18.00 13.17
CA THR A 420 31.33 18.79 13.56
C THR A 420 32.45 17.92 14.11
N ALA A 421 32.13 16.92 14.93
CA ALA A 421 33.11 15.96 15.45
C ALA A 421 33.70 15.11 14.30
N LEU A 422 32.87 14.66 13.36
CA LEU A 422 33.33 13.91 12.19
C LEU A 422 34.31 14.73 11.33
N ARG A 423 34.03 16.03 11.10
CA ARG A 423 34.97 16.94 10.42
C ARG A 423 36.28 17.10 11.19
N ALA A 424 36.21 17.21 12.51
CA ALA A 424 37.41 17.34 13.35
C ALA A 424 38.31 16.10 13.29
N VAL A 425 37.74 14.90 13.23
CA VAL A 425 38.51 13.65 13.04
C VAL A 425 39.18 13.63 11.67
N ILE A 426 38.42 13.91 10.61
CA ILE A 426 38.97 13.94 9.24
C ILE A 426 40.10 14.95 9.13
N TYR A 427 39.93 16.15 9.70
CA TYR A 427 40.97 17.15 9.79
C TYR A 427 42.20 16.62 10.54
N THR A 428 42.02 16.03 11.72
CA THR A 428 43.11 15.52 12.54
C THR A 428 43.88 14.41 11.83
N ARG A 429 43.20 13.50 11.13
CA ARG A 429 43.83 12.43 10.32
C ARG A 429 44.64 13.01 9.16
N LEU A 430 44.10 14.01 8.45
CA LEU A 430 44.81 14.71 7.38
C LEU A 430 46.05 15.45 7.90
N GLN A 431 45.94 16.16 9.02
CA GLN A 431 47.06 16.90 9.62
C GLN A 431 48.13 15.97 10.20
N THR A 432 47.72 14.88 10.85
CA THR A 432 48.66 13.84 11.31
C THR A 432 49.44 13.27 10.14
N PHE A 433 48.75 12.95 9.03
CA PHE A 433 49.42 12.49 7.83
C PHE A 433 50.42 13.52 7.30
N ALA A 434 49.98 14.75 7.04
CA ALA A 434 50.81 15.77 6.41
C ALA A 434 51.97 16.24 7.31
N GLN A 435 51.72 16.52 8.58
CA GLN A 435 52.71 17.13 9.47
C GLN A 435 53.62 16.09 10.13
N HIS A 436 53.09 14.92 10.52
CA HIS A 436 53.83 13.93 11.29
C HIS A 436 54.27 12.74 10.44
N THR A 437 53.36 12.10 9.72
CA THR A 437 53.66 10.86 8.96
C THR A 437 54.64 11.12 7.81
N LEU A 438 54.51 12.26 7.11
CA LEU A 438 55.39 12.58 5.97
C LEU A 438 56.78 13.10 6.38
N LEU A 439 56.95 13.65 7.60
CA LEU A 439 58.22 14.28 8.01
C LEU A 439 59.42 13.30 8.05
N PRO A 440 59.31 12.10 8.64
CA PRO A 440 60.39 11.11 8.58
C PRO A 440 60.74 10.70 7.14
N THR A 441 59.72 10.55 6.29
CA THR A 441 59.86 10.17 4.88
C THR A 441 60.57 11.27 4.08
N LEU A 442 60.21 12.53 4.31
CA LEU A 442 60.82 13.70 3.70
C LEU A 442 62.31 13.83 4.06
N HIS A 443 62.65 13.68 5.35
CA HIS A 443 64.06 13.67 5.78
C HIS A 443 64.87 12.57 5.09
N ARG A 444 64.32 11.36 4.97
CA ARG A 444 65.02 10.25 4.29
C ARG A 444 65.22 10.55 2.80
N ALA A 445 64.21 11.10 2.13
CA ALA A 445 64.28 11.47 0.73
C ALA A 445 65.37 12.54 0.49
N ASP A 446 65.42 13.57 1.35
CA ASP A 446 66.41 14.64 1.29
C ASP A 446 67.84 14.15 1.56
N LYS A 447 68.03 13.38 2.66
CA LYS A 447 69.34 12.78 2.99
C LYS A 447 69.90 11.91 1.87
N LYS A 448 69.03 11.27 1.09
CA LYS A 448 69.39 10.44 -0.08
C LYS A 448 69.44 11.23 -1.40
N LYS A 449 69.36 12.57 -1.34
CA LYS A 449 69.39 13.49 -2.48
C LYS A 449 68.33 13.17 -3.54
N LYS A 450 67.15 12.71 -3.12
CA LYS A 450 66.01 12.39 -4.00
C LYS A 450 65.17 13.64 -4.22
N GLN A 451 65.67 14.56 -5.06
CA GLN A 451 65.07 15.88 -5.26
C GLN A 451 63.60 15.82 -5.72
N ALA A 452 63.24 14.92 -6.63
CA ALA A 452 61.85 14.79 -7.09
C ALA A 452 60.87 14.36 -5.98
N ALA A 453 61.23 13.34 -5.18
CA ALA A 453 60.41 12.91 -4.05
C ALA A 453 60.36 13.97 -2.94
N THR A 454 61.47 14.64 -2.69
CA THR A 454 61.59 15.73 -1.70
C THR A 454 60.67 16.89 -2.09
N LYS A 455 60.67 17.30 -3.37
CA LYS A 455 59.78 18.33 -3.91
C LYS A 455 58.30 17.96 -3.70
N LEU A 456 57.90 16.75 -4.09
CA LEU A 456 56.50 16.30 -3.98
C LEU A 456 56.03 16.19 -2.52
N LEU A 457 56.87 15.66 -1.62
CA LEU A 457 56.56 15.59 -0.19
C LEU A 457 56.45 16.98 0.43
N HIS A 458 57.31 17.91 0.04
CA HIS A 458 57.26 19.28 0.53
C HIS A 458 56.02 20.02 -0.01
N GLU A 459 55.71 19.89 -1.30
CA GLU A 459 54.48 20.42 -1.92
C GLU A 459 53.22 19.88 -1.22
N LEU A 460 53.17 18.57 -0.94
CA LEU A 460 52.06 17.95 -0.23
C LEU A 460 51.90 18.50 1.19
N ARG A 461 53.00 18.72 1.92
CA ARG A 461 52.97 19.33 3.26
C ARG A 461 52.48 20.78 3.22
N LEU A 462 52.92 21.57 2.24
CA LEU A 462 52.49 22.95 2.07
C LEU A 462 51.01 23.07 1.65
N LEU A 463 50.52 22.14 0.84
CA LEU A 463 49.15 22.16 0.31
C LEU A 463 48.07 21.98 1.38
N VAL A 464 48.29 21.05 2.32
CA VAL A 464 47.27 20.65 3.31
C VAL A 464 47.70 20.83 4.76
N GLY A 465 48.97 21.10 5.03
CA GLY A 465 49.51 21.24 6.38
C GLY A 465 49.15 22.59 6.99
N ASP A 466 48.35 22.55 8.06
CA ASP A 466 48.00 23.72 8.88
C ASP A 466 48.92 23.80 10.10
N PHE A 467 50.13 24.30 9.87
CA PHE A 467 51.18 24.38 10.89
C PHE A 467 50.92 25.53 11.88
N THR A 468 51.18 25.29 13.17
CA THR A 468 51.17 26.37 14.18
C THR A 468 52.32 27.35 13.95
N LYS A 469 53.49 26.83 13.63
CA LYS A 469 54.66 27.55 13.14
C LYS A 469 55.34 26.69 12.08
N MET A 470 55.33 27.16 10.83
CA MET A 470 55.94 26.43 9.72
C MET A 470 57.46 26.65 9.75
N ASP A 471 58.21 25.55 9.86
CA ASP A 471 59.65 25.53 9.67
C ASP A 471 59.95 24.81 8.36
N PRO A 472 60.38 25.53 7.30
CA PRO A 472 60.58 24.94 5.98
C PRO A 472 61.69 23.90 5.95
N ASP A 473 62.59 23.90 6.93
CA ASP A 473 63.78 23.06 6.97
C ASP A 473 63.77 22.04 8.13
N ASP A 474 62.62 21.82 8.76
CA ASP A 474 62.45 20.87 9.87
C ASP A 474 62.96 19.45 9.54
N TYR A 475 62.77 19.04 8.29
CA TYR A 475 63.20 17.74 7.78
C TYR A 475 64.72 17.63 7.60
N LYS A 476 65.49 18.72 7.60
CA LYS A 476 66.97 18.67 7.49
C LYS A 476 67.63 18.30 8.83
N ARG A 477 66.89 18.40 9.94
CA ARG A 477 67.39 18.14 11.30
C ARG A 477 67.61 16.65 11.59
N GLY A 478 68.47 16.36 12.59
CA GLY A 478 68.74 15.02 13.10
C GLY A 478 67.50 14.34 13.71
N ARG A 479 67.57 13.05 14.06
CA ARG A 479 66.41 12.35 14.68
C ARG A 479 66.07 12.90 16.06
N ALA A 480 67.07 13.28 16.87
CA ALA A 480 66.89 13.84 18.20
C ALA A 480 66.33 15.27 18.18
N ASP A 481 66.66 16.06 17.14
CA ASP A 481 66.28 17.48 17.03
C ASP A 481 65.02 17.73 16.19
N ARG A 482 64.42 16.66 15.62
CA ARG A 482 63.14 16.74 14.88
C ARG A 482 61.97 16.67 15.85
N VAL A 483 61.54 17.83 16.31
CA VAL A 483 60.34 17.98 17.15
C VAL A 483 59.10 18.02 16.26
N LEU A 484 58.09 17.20 16.58
CA LEU A 484 56.81 17.22 15.88
C LEU A 484 56.04 18.51 16.23
N CYS A 485 55.59 19.22 15.21
CA CYS A 485 54.71 20.38 15.37
C CYS A 485 53.41 19.97 16.07
N PRO A 486 52.96 20.68 17.12
CA PRO A 486 51.66 20.41 17.72
C PRO A 486 50.55 20.65 16.69
N LEU A 487 49.60 19.71 16.60
CA LEU A 487 48.47 19.83 15.69
C LEU A 487 47.47 20.83 16.24
N ARG A 488 46.95 21.71 15.39
CA ARG A 488 45.81 22.57 15.73
C ARG A 488 44.56 21.70 15.90
N ALA A 489 43.64 22.11 16.76
CA ALA A 489 42.34 21.48 16.88
C ALA A 489 41.32 22.29 16.07
N ARG A 490 40.93 21.79 14.88
CA ARG A 490 39.90 22.41 14.04
C ARG A 490 38.85 21.39 13.63
N ALA A 491 37.62 21.86 13.42
CA ALA A 491 36.48 21.06 12.97
C ALA A 491 36.04 21.44 11.55
N VAL A 492 37.01 21.51 10.64
CA VAL A 492 36.82 21.97 9.25
C VAL A 492 37.16 20.87 8.25
N ALA A 493 36.36 20.76 7.19
CA ALA A 493 36.63 19.82 6.11
C ALA A 493 37.74 20.36 5.17
N PRO A 494 38.61 19.50 4.62
CA PRO A 494 39.48 19.93 3.52
C PRO A 494 38.62 20.27 2.29
N THR A 495 39.02 21.30 1.54
CA THR A 495 38.33 21.61 0.28
C THR A 495 38.47 20.47 -0.71
N HIS A 496 37.51 20.34 -1.64
CA HIS A 496 37.56 19.29 -2.66
C HIS A 496 38.88 19.30 -3.45
N GLY A 497 39.33 20.50 -3.87
CA GLY A 497 40.58 20.68 -4.60
C GLY A 497 41.82 20.29 -3.78
N GLN A 498 41.88 20.63 -2.49
CA GLN A 498 42.96 20.21 -1.60
C GLN A 498 43.03 18.70 -1.47
N LEU A 499 41.89 18.03 -1.25
CA LEU A 499 41.83 16.58 -1.09
C LEU A 499 42.21 15.85 -2.39
N VAL A 500 41.67 16.29 -3.52
CA VAL A 500 42.00 15.74 -4.85
C VAL A 500 43.50 15.83 -5.12
N ARG A 501 44.09 17.02 -4.93
CA ARG A 501 45.52 17.23 -5.18
C ARG A 501 46.41 16.50 -4.18
N ALA A 502 46.02 16.45 -2.90
CA ALA A 502 46.74 15.67 -1.89
C ALA A 502 46.78 14.18 -2.24
N ARG A 503 45.67 13.62 -2.73
CA ARG A 503 45.58 12.24 -3.21
C ARG A 503 46.46 12.02 -4.44
N THR A 504 46.44 12.92 -5.42
CA THR A 504 47.29 12.86 -6.63
C THR A 504 48.78 12.87 -6.28
N LEU A 505 49.22 13.79 -5.41
CA LEU A 505 50.62 13.87 -4.97
C LEU A 505 51.01 12.61 -4.19
N THR A 506 50.14 12.10 -3.32
CA THR A 506 50.36 10.84 -2.58
C THR A 506 50.53 9.66 -3.53
N GLN A 507 49.67 9.54 -4.54
CA GLN A 507 49.77 8.50 -5.57
C GLN A 507 51.09 8.59 -6.34
N ALA A 508 51.47 9.80 -6.77
CA ALA A 508 52.72 10.04 -7.49
C ALA A 508 53.96 9.69 -6.66
N LEU A 509 53.88 9.74 -5.34
CA LEU A 509 54.98 9.35 -4.46
C LEU A 509 55.20 7.83 -4.47
N TYR A 510 54.13 7.02 -4.39
CA TYR A 510 54.26 5.56 -4.29
C TYR A 510 54.17 4.79 -5.62
N ASP A 511 53.82 5.45 -6.73
CA ASP A 511 53.76 4.81 -8.06
C ASP A 511 55.14 4.30 -8.51
N LYS A 512 55.17 3.27 -9.35
CA LYS A 512 56.42 2.71 -9.90
C LYS A 512 57.20 3.69 -10.76
N ARG A 513 56.49 4.59 -11.47
CA ARG A 513 57.04 5.70 -12.25
C ARG A 513 57.29 6.95 -11.39
N GLY A 514 56.93 6.87 -10.11
CA GLY A 514 56.96 7.94 -9.13
C GLY A 514 58.30 8.13 -8.43
N GLY A 515 58.40 9.20 -7.65
CA GLY A 515 59.65 9.71 -7.09
C GLY A 515 60.37 8.80 -6.08
N LEU A 516 59.65 7.96 -5.32
CA LEU A 516 60.28 7.06 -4.35
C LEU A 516 60.73 5.71 -4.97
N LYS A 517 60.00 5.19 -5.97
CA LYS A 517 60.25 3.86 -6.56
C LYS A 517 61.05 3.84 -7.85
N SER A 518 61.16 4.96 -8.57
CA SER A 518 61.90 5.03 -9.85
C SER A 518 63.43 4.88 -9.71
N SER A 519 63.96 4.78 -8.49
CA SER A 519 65.39 4.65 -8.25
C SER A 519 65.73 3.26 -7.68
N ALA A 520 66.37 2.43 -8.50
CA ALA A 520 66.80 1.05 -8.21
C ALA A 520 67.86 0.90 -7.10
N SER A 521 67.98 1.85 -6.16
CA SER A 521 69.11 1.97 -5.22
C SER A 521 68.70 2.38 -3.80
N TRP A 522 67.54 1.92 -3.33
CA TRP A 522 67.19 2.01 -1.90
C TRP A 522 67.77 0.80 -1.16
N SER A 523 68.95 0.98 -0.56
CA SER A 523 69.70 -0.09 0.13
C SER A 523 69.09 -0.53 1.48
N TRP A 524 68.04 0.12 2.00
CA TRP A 524 67.33 -0.25 3.24
C TRP A 524 65.85 -0.52 2.92
N SER A 525 65.52 -1.75 2.54
CA SER A 525 64.18 -2.13 2.08
C SER A 525 63.09 -1.92 3.15
N SER A 526 63.38 -2.22 4.42
CA SER A 526 62.38 -2.22 5.50
C SER A 526 61.71 -0.86 5.78
N HIS A 527 62.47 0.24 5.81
CA HIS A 527 61.90 1.56 6.08
C HIS A 527 61.12 2.15 4.89
N LEU A 528 61.56 1.86 3.66
CA LEU A 528 60.83 2.25 2.47
C LEU A 528 59.48 1.51 2.41
N ASP A 529 59.44 0.24 2.78
CA ASP A 529 58.20 -0.53 2.81
C ASP A 529 57.19 0.04 3.80
N VAL A 530 57.64 0.52 4.97
CA VAL A 530 56.80 1.21 5.96
C VAL A 530 56.26 2.54 5.41
N ASP A 531 57.10 3.36 4.80
CA ASP A 531 56.68 4.65 4.21
C ASP A 531 55.66 4.45 3.08
N MET A 532 55.90 3.44 2.26
CA MET A 532 55.04 3.09 1.14
C MET A 532 53.71 2.48 1.63
N ALA A 533 53.72 1.75 2.73
CA ALA A 533 52.50 1.27 3.37
C ALA A 533 51.68 2.44 3.94
N ALA A 534 52.31 3.42 4.60
CA ALA A 534 51.65 4.60 5.14
C ALA A 534 51.03 5.49 4.04
N LEU A 535 51.76 5.75 2.95
CA LEU A 535 51.25 6.51 1.79
C LEU A 535 50.04 5.80 1.15
N LYS A 536 50.11 4.48 0.99
CA LYS A 536 48.99 3.69 0.45
C LYS A 536 47.80 3.65 1.40
N ALA A 537 48.02 3.52 2.71
CA ALA A 537 46.95 3.51 3.69
C ALA A 537 46.16 4.82 3.64
N PHE A 538 46.84 5.96 3.69
CA PHE A 538 46.19 7.27 3.53
C PHE A 538 45.48 7.40 2.19
N TYR A 539 46.09 6.95 1.09
CA TYR A 539 45.46 7.00 -0.24
C TYR A 539 44.17 6.17 -0.32
N LEU A 540 44.13 4.98 0.29
CA LEU A 540 42.93 4.13 0.33
C LEU A 540 41.85 4.73 1.24
N GLU A 541 42.24 5.27 2.39
CA GLU A 541 41.31 5.83 3.37
C GLU A 541 40.68 7.15 2.91
N SER A 542 41.50 8.06 2.38
CA SER A 542 41.09 9.42 2.02
C SER A 542 40.06 9.50 0.87
N ILE A 543 39.73 8.39 0.23
CA ILE A 543 38.67 8.34 -0.79
C ILE A 543 37.30 8.57 -0.17
N PHE A 544 37.11 8.18 1.09
CA PHE A 544 35.85 8.33 1.82
C PHE A 544 35.73 9.67 2.53
N PHE A 545 36.81 10.48 2.60
CA PHE A 545 36.75 11.77 3.30
C PHE A 545 35.74 12.72 2.68
N ALA A 546 35.69 12.86 1.35
CA ALA A 546 34.70 13.70 0.69
C ALA A 546 33.25 13.20 0.92
N PRO A 547 32.91 11.92 0.66
CA PRO A 547 31.59 11.38 1.00
C PRO A 547 31.18 11.53 2.48
N LEU A 548 32.12 11.44 3.41
CA LEU A 548 31.86 11.63 4.84
C LEU A 548 31.69 13.10 5.22
N CYS A 549 32.40 14.02 4.55
CA CYS A 549 32.21 15.46 4.74
C CYS A 549 30.85 15.93 4.18
N THR A 550 30.37 15.31 3.11
CA THR A 550 29.06 15.57 2.48
C THR A 550 28.03 14.47 2.78
N LEU A 551 28.10 13.90 3.99
CA LEU A 551 27.36 12.70 4.39
C LEU A 551 25.86 12.78 4.10
N GLU A 552 25.21 13.91 4.36
CA GLU A 552 23.79 14.09 4.09
C GLU A 552 23.44 13.84 2.61
N ALA A 553 24.18 14.47 1.69
CA ALA A 553 23.96 14.31 0.25
C ALA A 553 24.34 12.90 -0.25
N THR A 554 25.38 12.29 0.34
CA THR A 554 25.77 10.91 0.02
C THR A 554 24.71 9.91 0.47
N VAL A 555 24.20 10.04 1.70
CA VAL A 555 23.16 9.19 2.26
C VAL A 555 21.86 9.33 1.48
N ALA A 556 21.42 10.55 1.18
CA ALA A 556 20.22 10.80 0.37
C ALA A 556 20.28 10.05 -0.97
N ARG A 557 21.42 10.08 -1.65
CA ARG A 557 21.63 9.37 -2.93
C ARG A 557 21.60 7.85 -2.80
N LEU A 558 22.10 7.31 -1.69
CA LEU A 558 22.09 5.86 -1.43
C LEU A 558 20.71 5.36 -1.00
N CYS A 559 19.92 6.18 -0.32
CA CYS A 559 18.53 5.89 0.05
C CYS A 559 17.56 5.95 -1.13
N GLY A 560 17.88 6.75 -2.16
CA GLY A 560 17.01 6.91 -3.32
C GLY A 560 16.83 5.59 -4.08
N VAL A 561 15.61 5.10 -4.15
CA VAL A 561 15.21 3.86 -4.86
C VAL A 561 14.09 4.10 -5.87
N GLY A 562 13.84 5.35 -6.24
CA GLY A 562 12.84 5.75 -7.24
C GLY A 562 13.07 5.17 -8.65
N ASP A 563 14.29 4.70 -8.93
CA ASP A 563 14.65 3.92 -10.12
C ASP A 563 13.69 2.74 -10.38
N LEU A 564 13.07 2.18 -9.32
CA LEU A 564 12.13 1.07 -9.40
C LEU A 564 10.81 1.42 -10.11
N TRP A 565 10.43 2.69 -10.16
CA TRP A 565 9.19 3.14 -10.80
C TRP A 565 9.34 3.31 -12.31
N TYR A 566 10.50 3.79 -12.74
CA TYR A 566 10.76 4.18 -14.12
C TYR A 566 10.81 2.98 -15.08
N ARG A 567 10.28 3.19 -16.29
CA ARG A 567 10.07 2.15 -17.31
C ARG A 567 10.12 2.65 -18.75
N GLU A 568 10.84 3.75 -19.01
CA GLU A 568 10.91 4.40 -20.33
C GLU A 568 11.51 3.50 -21.42
N PHE A 569 12.45 2.61 -21.08
CA PHE A 569 13.01 1.66 -22.03
C PHE A 569 11.94 0.66 -22.49
N TYR A 570 11.17 0.09 -21.56
CA TYR A 570 10.11 -0.85 -21.92
C TYR A 570 8.93 -0.19 -22.63
N LEU A 571 8.56 1.05 -22.27
CA LEU A 571 7.54 1.81 -23.00
C LEU A 571 7.94 2.04 -24.46
N ASP A 572 9.22 2.32 -24.72
CA ASP A 572 9.71 2.42 -26.09
C ASP A 572 9.83 1.08 -26.80
N LEU A 573 10.13 0.00 -26.09
CA LEU A 573 10.17 -1.34 -26.66
C LEU A 573 8.77 -1.80 -27.11
N THR A 574 7.77 -1.66 -26.26
CA THR A 574 6.39 -2.11 -26.51
C THR A 574 5.53 -1.11 -27.27
N LYS A 575 6.01 0.14 -27.41
CA LYS A 575 5.28 1.27 -28.00
C LYS A 575 4.03 1.69 -27.22
N CYS A 576 3.90 1.26 -25.95
CA CYS A 576 2.84 1.71 -25.05
C CYS A 576 3.08 3.15 -24.58
N VAL A 577 2.00 3.87 -24.23
CA VAL A 577 2.09 5.21 -23.63
C VAL A 577 2.47 5.11 -22.15
N GLN A 578 1.83 4.19 -21.44
CA GLN A 578 2.11 3.84 -20.05
C GLN A 578 1.64 2.38 -19.78
N PHE A 579 2.16 1.76 -18.72
CA PHE A 579 1.71 0.46 -18.22
C PHE A 579 0.72 0.60 -17.06
N PRO A 580 -0.20 -0.37 -16.88
CA PRO A 580 -1.07 -0.43 -15.72
C PRO A 580 -0.31 -0.46 -14.39
N THR A 581 -0.94 0.03 -13.33
CA THR A 581 -0.35 0.11 -11.98
C THR A 581 -0.03 -1.26 -11.39
N GLU A 582 -0.73 -2.34 -11.77
CA GLU A 582 -0.42 -3.68 -11.27
C GLU A 582 0.93 -4.23 -11.78
N LEU A 583 1.53 -3.57 -12.78
CA LEU A 583 2.87 -3.90 -13.29
C LEU A 583 3.96 -3.05 -12.66
N SER A 584 3.60 -2.02 -11.89
CA SER A 584 4.55 -1.11 -11.26
C SER A 584 5.20 -1.75 -10.04
N MET A 585 6.53 -1.77 -9.98
CA MET A 585 7.26 -2.38 -8.86
C MET A 585 6.89 -1.80 -7.48
N PRO A 586 6.79 -0.47 -7.28
CA PRO A 586 6.31 0.08 -6.01
C PRO A 586 4.96 -0.51 -5.57
N TRP A 587 3.99 -0.60 -6.48
CA TRP A 587 2.67 -1.17 -6.17
C TRP A 587 2.73 -2.67 -5.87
N ILE A 588 3.46 -3.45 -6.67
CA ILE A 588 3.65 -4.89 -6.45
C ILE A 588 4.22 -5.16 -5.04
N LEU A 589 5.14 -4.33 -4.56
CA LEU A 589 5.71 -4.47 -3.23
C LEU A 589 4.75 -4.02 -2.12
N LEU A 590 3.96 -2.96 -2.34
CA LEU A 590 2.93 -2.51 -1.40
C LEU A 590 1.84 -3.57 -1.21
N GLU A 591 1.32 -4.12 -2.30
CA GLU A 591 0.30 -5.18 -2.28
C GLU A 591 0.82 -6.44 -1.58
N HIS A 592 2.07 -6.83 -1.87
CA HIS A 592 2.72 -7.96 -1.20
C HIS A 592 2.93 -7.73 0.31
N ASP A 593 3.39 -6.54 0.72
CA ASP A 593 3.54 -6.20 2.14
C ASP A 593 2.19 -6.20 2.87
N LEU A 594 1.14 -5.71 2.21
CA LEU A 594 -0.21 -5.68 2.75
C LEU A 594 -0.78 -7.08 2.97
N GLY A 595 -0.60 -7.97 1.98
CA GLY A 595 -1.09 -9.35 2.04
C GLY A 595 -0.34 -10.24 3.04
N GLU A 596 0.99 -10.20 3.02
CA GLU A 596 1.84 -11.14 3.78
C GLU A 596 2.28 -10.60 5.16
N HIS A 597 2.40 -9.28 5.31
CA HIS A 597 2.99 -8.65 6.51
C HIS A 597 2.08 -7.59 7.12
N ASN A 598 0.81 -7.57 6.73
CA ASN A 598 -0.20 -6.62 7.14
C ASN A 598 0.16 -5.16 6.86
N GLY A 599 1.08 -4.82 5.96
CA GLY A 599 1.36 -3.42 5.66
C GLY A 599 2.17 -2.69 6.75
N ARG A 600 3.04 -3.40 7.49
CA ARG A 600 3.90 -2.79 8.53
C ARG A 600 5.04 -1.93 7.97
N ARG A 601 5.34 -2.04 6.66
CA ARG A 601 6.50 -1.40 6.02
C ARG A 601 6.07 -0.38 4.96
N LEU A 602 4.78 -0.03 4.92
CA LEU A 602 4.18 0.83 3.89
C LEU A 602 4.86 2.19 3.77
N ALA A 603 5.28 2.82 4.87
CA ALA A 603 5.93 4.13 4.83
C ALA A 603 7.21 4.13 3.98
N SER A 604 8.08 3.13 4.15
CA SER A 604 9.31 2.98 3.37
C SER A 604 9.04 2.65 1.90
N LEU A 605 7.94 1.93 1.62
CA LEU A 605 7.54 1.55 0.27
C LEU A 605 6.86 2.70 -0.48
N LEU A 606 6.04 3.50 0.19
CA LEU A 606 5.45 4.72 -0.36
C LEU A 606 6.52 5.78 -0.61
N ASP A 607 7.59 5.81 0.18
CA ASP A 607 8.73 6.71 -0.04
C ASP A 607 9.49 6.43 -1.36
N VAL A 608 9.25 5.29 -2.02
CA VAL A 608 9.75 5.03 -3.38
C VAL A 608 9.13 6.01 -4.37
N TYR A 609 7.86 6.41 -4.19
CA TYR A 609 7.21 7.43 -5.01
C TYR A 609 7.78 8.82 -4.77
N ASN A 610 8.15 9.15 -3.52
CA ASN A 610 8.87 10.39 -3.21
C ASN A 610 10.22 10.45 -3.93
N ASP A 611 10.97 9.34 -3.93
CA ASP A 611 12.23 9.26 -4.66
C ASP A 611 12.02 9.40 -6.17
N ALA A 612 10.99 8.76 -6.74
CA ALA A 612 10.67 8.86 -8.16
C ALA A 612 10.28 10.30 -8.54
N ALA A 613 9.46 10.98 -7.72
CA ALA A 613 9.11 12.38 -7.92
C ALA A 613 10.34 13.29 -7.83
N ASP A 614 11.25 13.04 -6.88
CA ASP A 614 12.51 13.77 -6.77
C ASP A 614 13.38 13.64 -8.04
N ILE A 615 13.51 12.41 -8.55
CA ILE A 615 14.23 12.14 -9.81
C ILE A 615 13.56 12.90 -10.96
N ALA A 616 12.23 12.86 -11.07
CA ALA A 616 11.48 13.52 -12.15
C ALA A 616 11.70 15.04 -12.15
N LEU A 617 11.62 15.67 -10.97
CA LEU A 617 11.70 17.12 -10.82
C LEU A 617 13.14 17.66 -10.82
N ARG A 618 14.07 17.01 -10.10
CA ARG A 618 15.42 17.55 -9.85
C ARG A 618 16.47 16.99 -10.81
N GLN A 619 16.36 15.71 -11.20
CA GLN A 619 17.35 15.05 -12.05
C GLN A 619 16.97 15.06 -13.54
N LEU A 620 15.79 14.54 -13.88
CA LEU A 620 15.28 14.49 -15.25
C LEU A 620 14.69 15.83 -15.72
N ARG A 621 14.16 16.61 -14.77
CA ARG A 621 13.52 17.92 -15.00
C ARG A 621 12.38 17.83 -16.02
N GLN A 622 11.54 16.80 -15.89
CA GLN A 622 10.43 16.55 -16.79
C GLN A 622 9.11 16.57 -16.03
N GLN A 623 8.22 17.48 -16.44
CA GLN A 623 6.89 17.61 -15.84
C GLN A 623 6.03 16.38 -16.08
N HIS A 624 5.95 15.89 -17.33
CA HIS A 624 5.09 14.74 -17.67
C HIS A 624 5.43 13.48 -16.87
N LEU A 625 6.70 13.25 -16.52
CA LEU A 625 7.09 12.13 -15.66
C LEU A 625 6.61 12.32 -14.21
N TYR A 626 6.67 13.55 -13.69
CA TYR A 626 6.10 13.85 -12.38
C TYR A 626 4.59 13.69 -12.37
N ASP A 627 3.89 14.17 -13.41
CA ASP A 627 2.44 14.04 -13.56
C ASP A 627 2.01 12.56 -13.54
N GLU A 628 2.79 11.70 -14.21
CA GLU A 628 2.57 10.24 -14.21
C GLU A 628 2.86 9.59 -12.85
N VAL A 629 3.94 9.99 -12.16
CA VAL A 629 4.24 9.55 -10.78
C VAL A 629 3.11 9.95 -9.85
N GLU A 630 2.63 11.19 -9.93
CA GLU A 630 1.55 11.72 -9.10
C GLU A 630 0.23 11.00 -9.35
N ALA A 631 -0.12 10.77 -10.61
CA ALA A 631 -1.33 10.05 -10.99
C ALA A 631 -1.32 8.61 -10.47
N GLU A 632 -0.21 7.88 -10.66
CA GLU A 632 -0.06 6.53 -10.13
C GLU A 632 -0.09 6.51 -8.60
N THR A 633 0.65 7.42 -7.95
CA THR A 633 0.70 7.49 -6.48
C THR A 633 -0.69 7.74 -5.90
N THR A 634 -1.48 8.61 -6.52
CA THR A 634 -2.85 8.92 -6.08
C THR A 634 -3.73 7.67 -6.18
N LEU A 635 -3.73 7.01 -7.34
CA LEU A 635 -4.51 5.79 -7.55
C LEU A 635 -4.09 4.65 -6.59
N SER A 636 -2.79 4.42 -6.46
CA SER A 636 -2.24 3.40 -5.56
C SER A 636 -2.54 3.73 -4.10
N PHE A 637 -2.48 5.00 -3.70
CA PHE A 637 -2.80 5.41 -2.33
C PHE A 637 -4.29 5.24 -2.02
N ASP A 638 -5.18 5.62 -2.92
CA ASP A 638 -6.63 5.40 -2.76
C ASP A 638 -6.96 3.91 -2.63
N GLN A 639 -6.36 3.07 -3.48
CA GLN A 639 -6.52 1.62 -3.42
C GLN A 639 -5.94 1.04 -2.12
N LEU A 640 -4.80 1.56 -1.66
CA LEU A 640 -4.19 1.15 -0.40
C LEU A 640 -5.09 1.49 0.80
N VAL A 641 -5.63 2.71 0.87
CA VAL A 641 -6.58 3.14 1.92
C VAL A 641 -7.82 2.25 1.92
N PHE A 642 -8.38 1.96 0.74
CA PHE A 642 -9.51 1.04 0.59
C PHE A 642 -9.19 -0.36 1.15
N LEU A 643 -8.07 -0.96 0.73
CA LEU A 643 -7.69 -2.30 1.17
C LEU A 643 -7.36 -2.35 2.67
N LEU A 644 -6.69 -1.32 3.19
CA LEU A 644 -6.43 -1.19 4.63
C LEU A 644 -7.74 -1.06 5.42
N GLY A 645 -8.67 -0.21 4.97
CA GLY A 645 -9.98 -0.06 5.61
C GLY A 645 -10.78 -1.37 5.58
N ALA A 646 -10.86 -2.03 4.43
CA ALA A 646 -11.56 -3.31 4.29
C ALA A 646 -10.96 -4.42 5.17
N THR A 647 -9.63 -4.54 5.21
CA THR A 647 -8.95 -5.55 6.05
C THR A 647 -9.07 -5.23 7.54
N THR A 648 -8.97 -3.96 7.92
CA THR A 648 -9.16 -3.50 9.31
C THR A 648 -10.58 -3.79 9.78
N TYR A 649 -11.58 -3.45 8.96
CA TYR A 649 -12.98 -3.73 9.23
C TYR A 649 -13.26 -5.23 9.38
N ALA A 650 -12.78 -6.05 8.44
CA ALA A 650 -12.97 -7.49 8.46
C ALA A 650 -12.36 -8.15 9.71
N ARG A 651 -11.19 -7.70 10.17
CA ARG A 651 -10.57 -8.18 11.42
C ARG A 651 -11.40 -7.80 12.65
N ALA A 652 -11.84 -6.55 12.74
CA ALA A 652 -12.69 -6.10 13.84
C ALA A 652 -14.02 -6.87 13.90
N ARG A 653 -14.61 -7.18 12.73
CA ARG A 653 -15.83 -7.98 12.59
C ARG A 653 -15.67 -9.44 13.04
N ARG A 654 -14.53 -10.09 12.76
CA ARG A 654 -14.25 -11.48 13.18
C ARG A 654 -14.04 -11.61 14.68
N GLY A 655 -13.53 -10.57 15.34
CA GLY A 655 -13.19 -10.59 16.76
C GLY A 655 -11.89 -11.36 17.07
N GLY A 656 -11.41 -11.28 18.32
CA GLY A 656 -10.22 -11.99 18.80
C GLY A 656 -8.92 -11.18 18.88
N GLU A 657 -8.83 -10.03 18.21
CA GLU A 657 -7.69 -9.13 18.32
C GLU A 657 -7.88 -8.11 19.46
N LYS A 658 -6.92 -8.06 20.39
CA LYS A 658 -7.00 -7.23 21.62
C LYS A 658 -6.20 -5.93 21.54
N HIS A 659 -5.44 -5.69 20.46
CA HIS A 659 -4.54 -4.55 20.37
C HIS A 659 -4.83 -3.69 19.12
N PRO A 660 -4.83 -2.35 19.26
CA PRO A 660 -5.10 -1.43 18.14
C PRO A 660 -4.04 -1.53 17.03
N THR A 661 -2.79 -1.87 17.38
CA THR A 661 -1.70 -2.13 16.40
C THR A 661 -1.86 -3.46 15.64
N SER A 662 -2.68 -4.38 16.14
CA SER A 662 -3.07 -5.60 15.43
C SER A 662 -4.16 -5.28 14.39
N LEU A 663 -5.09 -4.40 14.76
CA LEU A 663 -6.23 -4.01 13.94
C LEU A 663 -5.83 -3.08 12.79
N ALA A 664 -4.99 -2.07 13.05
CA ALA A 664 -4.52 -1.09 12.08
C ALA A 664 -2.99 -0.88 12.19
N PRO A 665 -2.16 -1.57 11.40
CA PRO A 665 -0.69 -1.45 11.45
C PRO A 665 -0.16 -0.08 11.03
N VAL A 666 -0.95 0.72 10.31
CA VAL A 666 -0.63 2.12 9.98
C VAL A 666 -0.82 3.07 11.18
N ALA A 667 -1.48 2.63 12.25
CA ALA A 667 -1.78 3.46 13.42
C ALA A 667 -0.53 4.02 14.14
N THR A 668 0.66 3.46 13.89
CA THR A 668 1.92 3.95 14.48
C THR A 668 2.47 5.21 13.81
N GLU A 669 2.16 5.48 12.54
CA GLU A 669 2.59 6.69 11.82
C GLU A 669 1.38 7.58 11.48
N ARG A 670 1.00 8.45 12.41
CA ARG A 670 -0.18 9.33 12.28
C ARG A 670 -0.12 10.30 11.08
N ARG A 671 1.06 10.57 10.53
CA ARG A 671 1.27 11.54 9.45
C ARG A 671 2.30 11.03 8.46
N LEU A 672 1.83 10.60 7.30
CA LEU A 672 2.69 10.17 6.20
C LEU A 672 3.00 11.38 5.29
N SER A 673 4.28 11.57 4.96
CA SER A 673 4.70 12.54 3.95
C SER A 673 4.79 11.87 2.59
N LEU A 674 3.89 12.24 1.66
CA LEU A 674 3.85 11.68 0.31
C LEU A 674 3.65 12.79 -0.73
N LEU A 675 4.59 12.89 -1.67
CA LEU A 675 4.64 13.91 -2.71
C LEU A 675 4.52 15.35 -2.17
N GLY A 676 5.12 15.61 -1.02
CA GLY A 676 5.05 16.90 -0.32
C GLY A 676 3.75 17.17 0.44
N ARG A 677 2.77 16.25 0.39
CA ARG A 677 1.54 16.29 1.19
C ARG A 677 1.77 15.60 2.53
N THR A 678 1.13 16.09 3.58
CA THR A 678 1.06 15.40 4.87
C THR A 678 -0.33 14.79 5.01
N LEU A 679 -0.40 13.45 5.04
CA LEU A 679 -1.65 12.70 5.00
C LEU A 679 -1.90 12.05 6.37
N ASP A 680 -3.12 12.22 6.89
CA ASP A 680 -3.61 11.47 8.04
C ASP A 680 -4.27 10.19 7.57
N VAL A 681 -3.48 9.11 7.51
CA VAL A 681 -3.95 7.83 6.98
C VAL A 681 -5.00 7.20 7.89
N ASN A 682 -4.95 7.47 9.20
CA ASN A 682 -5.93 6.94 10.15
C ASN A 682 -7.31 7.59 9.94
N ALA A 683 -7.36 8.88 9.66
CA ALA A 683 -8.61 9.56 9.31
C ALA A 683 -9.22 8.97 8.02
N LEU A 684 -8.42 8.80 6.97
CA LEU A 684 -8.89 8.25 5.69
C LEU A 684 -9.36 6.79 5.80
N ILE A 685 -8.65 5.97 6.58
CA ILE A 685 -9.10 4.60 6.91
C ILE A 685 -10.40 4.67 7.72
N GLY A 686 -10.49 5.60 8.67
CA GLY A 686 -11.69 5.86 9.48
C GLY A 686 -12.92 6.13 8.61
N ASP A 687 -12.82 7.06 7.65
CA ASP A 687 -13.91 7.37 6.71
C ASP A 687 -14.38 6.13 5.94
N HIS A 688 -13.44 5.30 5.47
CA HIS A 688 -13.76 4.08 4.74
C HIS A 688 -14.44 3.02 5.62
N VAL A 689 -13.94 2.83 6.84
CA VAL A 689 -14.51 1.91 7.83
C VAL A 689 -15.89 2.36 8.28
N GLN A 690 -16.07 3.67 8.48
CA GLN A 690 -17.37 4.26 8.81
C GLN A 690 -18.39 4.03 7.69
N ALA A 691 -18.01 4.25 6.43
CA ALA A 691 -18.86 3.96 5.29
C ALA A 691 -19.23 2.46 5.19
N ALA A 692 -18.32 1.56 5.56
CA ALA A 692 -18.58 0.12 5.60
C ALA A 692 -19.57 -0.26 6.72
N LEU A 693 -19.41 0.32 7.92
CA LEU A 693 -20.35 0.16 9.04
C LEU A 693 -21.75 0.63 8.65
N LEU A 694 -21.88 1.85 8.12
CA LEU A 694 -23.15 2.40 7.66
C LEU A 694 -23.81 1.52 6.58
N ARG A 695 -23.03 1.04 5.61
CA ARG A 695 -23.55 0.15 4.56
C ARG A 695 -24.05 -1.18 5.12
N GLU A 696 -23.39 -1.74 6.13
CA GLU A 696 -23.83 -2.99 6.73
C GLU A 696 -25.04 -2.80 7.65
N MET A 697 -25.15 -1.66 8.34
CA MET A 697 -26.38 -1.25 9.05
C MET A 697 -27.54 -1.11 8.06
N GLU A 698 -27.33 -0.40 6.95
CA GLU A 698 -28.32 -0.21 5.88
C GLU A 698 -28.79 -1.56 5.32
N SER A 699 -27.84 -2.47 5.08
CA SER A 699 -28.17 -3.83 4.64
C SER A 699 -28.94 -4.62 5.70
N ALA A 700 -28.65 -4.42 6.99
CA ALA A 700 -29.41 -5.05 8.07
C ALA A 700 -30.86 -4.54 8.12
N VAL A 701 -31.07 -3.24 7.95
CA VAL A 701 -32.41 -2.63 7.88
C VAL A 701 -33.16 -3.10 6.64
N ALA A 702 -32.53 -3.09 5.46
CA ALA A 702 -33.15 -3.56 4.23
C ALA A 702 -33.53 -5.05 4.29
N ARG A 703 -32.73 -5.89 4.99
CA ARG A 703 -33.09 -7.30 5.25
C ARG A 703 -34.29 -7.42 6.17
N LEU A 704 -34.40 -6.55 7.17
CA LEU A 704 -35.58 -6.52 8.05
C LEU A 704 -36.82 -6.08 7.27
N GLU A 705 -36.73 -5.00 6.50
CA GLU A 705 -37.83 -4.45 5.68
C GLU A 705 -38.33 -5.43 4.60
N GLY A 706 -37.46 -6.30 4.08
CA GLY A 706 -37.80 -7.35 3.13
C GLY A 706 -38.30 -8.65 3.75
N ALA A 707 -38.33 -8.75 5.08
CA ALA A 707 -38.75 -9.91 5.84
C ALA A 707 -40.00 -9.59 6.68
N ASP A 708 -40.22 -10.31 7.78
CA ASP A 708 -41.31 -10.11 8.74
C ASP A 708 -40.77 -9.78 10.14
N LEU A 709 -41.66 -9.45 11.08
CA LEU A 709 -41.29 -9.07 12.45
C LEU A 709 -40.52 -10.15 13.22
N THR A 710 -40.53 -11.41 12.77
CA THR A 710 -39.78 -12.49 13.43
C THR A 710 -38.27 -12.32 13.26
N HIS A 711 -37.84 -11.55 12.26
CA HIS A 711 -36.44 -11.26 11.98
C HIS A 711 -35.83 -10.16 12.88
N LEU A 712 -36.63 -9.55 13.78
CA LEU A 712 -36.15 -8.51 14.71
C LEU A 712 -35.01 -8.98 15.61
N VAL A 713 -35.07 -10.24 16.08
CA VAL A 713 -34.01 -10.80 16.95
C VAL A 713 -32.71 -10.97 16.17
N ALA A 714 -32.78 -11.47 14.93
CA ALA A 714 -31.61 -11.59 14.06
C ALA A 714 -31.04 -10.21 13.67
N PHE A 715 -31.92 -9.22 13.49
CA PHE A 715 -31.54 -7.83 13.28
C PHE A 715 -30.80 -7.27 14.51
N GLU A 716 -31.33 -7.45 15.73
CA GLU A 716 -30.68 -7.03 16.97
C GLU A 716 -29.27 -7.64 17.11
N MET A 717 -29.16 -8.96 16.92
CA MET A 717 -27.88 -9.66 16.97
C MET A 717 -26.86 -9.09 15.97
N THR A 718 -27.33 -8.67 14.78
CA THR A 718 -26.49 -8.04 13.77
C THR A 718 -26.01 -6.66 14.23
N ILE A 719 -26.90 -5.83 14.77
CA ILE A 719 -26.56 -4.50 15.28
C ILE A 719 -25.60 -4.61 16.47
N ASP A 720 -25.81 -5.55 17.39
CA ASP A 720 -24.92 -5.79 18.53
C ASP A 720 -23.52 -6.23 18.08
N ALA A 721 -23.43 -7.08 17.06
CA ALA A 721 -22.16 -7.48 16.47
C ALA A 721 -21.43 -6.28 15.82
N LEU A 722 -22.18 -5.39 15.17
CA LEU A 722 -21.64 -4.14 14.60
C LEU A 722 -21.17 -3.17 15.69
N GLN A 723 -21.91 -3.05 16.79
CA GLN A 723 -21.52 -2.21 17.94
C GLN A 723 -20.23 -2.71 18.57
N GLN A 724 -20.09 -4.02 18.75
CA GLN A 724 -18.85 -4.61 19.26
C GLN A 724 -17.66 -4.39 18.32
N ALA A 725 -17.88 -4.44 17.00
CA ALA A 725 -16.85 -4.13 16.02
C ALA A 725 -16.46 -2.64 16.09
N HIS A 726 -17.43 -1.73 16.17
CA HIS A 726 -17.22 -0.29 16.32
C HIS A 726 -16.41 0.07 17.56
N VAL A 727 -16.71 -0.53 18.72
CA VAL A 727 -15.96 -0.30 19.97
C VAL A 727 -14.47 -0.66 19.80
N ARG A 728 -14.17 -1.79 19.15
CA ARG A 728 -12.78 -2.21 18.86
C ARG A 728 -12.08 -1.24 17.90
N LEU A 729 -12.82 -0.73 16.92
CA LEU A 729 -12.28 0.16 15.90
C LEU A 729 -11.97 1.56 16.46
N CYS A 730 -12.78 2.06 17.41
CA CYS A 730 -12.57 3.35 18.06
C CYS A 730 -11.25 3.45 18.85
N GLU A 731 -10.64 2.31 19.23
CA GLU A 731 -9.31 2.32 19.85
C GLU A 731 -8.19 2.69 18.86
N ALA A 732 -8.41 2.45 17.57
CA ALA A 732 -7.41 2.62 16.51
C ALA A 732 -7.73 3.76 15.54
N LEU A 733 -9.00 4.07 15.32
CA LEU A 733 -9.49 4.99 14.29
C LEU A 733 -10.43 6.06 14.89
N PRO A 734 -10.41 7.29 14.35
CA PRO A 734 -11.41 8.29 14.67
C PRO A 734 -12.71 7.94 13.94
N LEU A 735 -13.74 7.48 14.68
CA LEU A 735 -15.06 7.16 14.15
C LEU A 735 -16.14 7.97 14.88
N ASP A 736 -17.25 8.23 14.20
CA ASP A 736 -18.42 8.86 14.81
C ASP A 736 -19.07 7.95 15.87
N PRO A 737 -19.77 8.51 16.87
CA PRO A 737 -20.47 7.72 17.89
C PRO A 737 -21.45 6.73 17.27
N PHE A 738 -21.45 5.48 17.73
CA PHE A 738 -22.28 4.41 17.17
C PHE A 738 -23.76 4.77 17.13
N ASP A 739 -24.27 5.38 18.20
CA ASP A 739 -25.67 5.75 18.33
C ASP A 739 -26.08 6.82 17.30
N ALA A 740 -25.17 7.72 16.92
CA ALA A 740 -25.43 8.73 15.90
C ALA A 740 -25.55 8.09 14.51
N MET A 741 -24.62 7.18 14.17
CA MET A 741 -24.67 6.42 12.92
C MET A 741 -25.91 5.54 12.85
N LEU A 742 -26.25 4.88 13.96
CA LEU A 742 -27.42 4.01 14.05
C LEU A 742 -28.71 4.83 13.87
N HIS A 743 -28.81 5.98 14.53
CA HIS A 743 -29.96 6.87 14.37
C HIS A 743 -30.11 7.38 12.93
N GLU A 744 -29.01 7.74 12.26
CA GLU A 744 -29.01 8.16 10.85
C GLU A 744 -29.58 7.09 9.92
N VAL A 745 -29.23 5.81 10.15
CA VAL A 745 -29.68 4.69 9.30
C VAL A 745 -31.10 4.22 9.64
N LEU A 746 -31.43 4.14 10.93
CA LEU A 746 -32.75 3.65 11.37
C LEU A 746 -33.86 4.67 11.13
N ASP A 747 -33.61 5.94 11.45
CA ASP A 747 -34.57 7.05 11.38
C ASP A 747 -36.03 6.61 11.64
N THR A 748 -36.98 6.96 10.75
CA THR A 748 -38.38 6.52 10.86
C THR A 748 -38.65 5.15 10.23
N ARG A 749 -37.64 4.45 9.70
CA ARG A 749 -37.83 3.25 8.86
C ARG A 749 -38.28 2.05 9.67
N VAL A 750 -37.61 1.75 10.77
CA VAL A 750 -37.98 0.63 11.64
C VAL A 750 -39.37 0.86 12.25
N LEU A 751 -39.70 2.11 12.58
CA LEU A 751 -41.03 2.51 13.03
C LEU A 751 -42.09 2.25 11.95
N ALA A 752 -41.86 2.70 10.72
CA ALA A 752 -42.79 2.52 9.60
C ALA A 752 -42.97 1.04 9.23
N PHE A 753 -41.87 0.27 9.17
CA PHE A 753 -41.88 -1.18 8.98
C PHE A 753 -42.71 -1.88 10.06
N THR A 754 -42.45 -1.56 11.34
CA THR A 754 -43.15 -2.19 12.46
C THR A 754 -44.62 -1.85 12.44
N ARG A 755 -44.99 -0.60 12.15
CA ARG A 755 -46.38 -0.20 12.00
C ARG A 755 -47.06 -1.00 10.88
N LYS A 756 -46.44 -1.10 9.71
CA LYS A 756 -46.99 -1.86 8.60
C LYS A 756 -47.20 -3.33 8.99
N GLU A 757 -46.15 -4.00 9.47
CA GLU A 757 -46.22 -5.43 9.80
C GLU A 757 -47.19 -5.71 10.96
N LEU A 758 -47.24 -4.86 11.98
CA LEU A 758 -48.13 -5.05 13.12
C LEU A 758 -49.60 -4.96 12.70
N PHE A 759 -49.97 -3.91 11.96
CA PHE A 759 -51.36 -3.61 11.63
C PHE A 759 -51.87 -4.37 10.39
N GLU A 760 -51.01 -4.65 9.40
CA GLU A 760 -51.41 -5.33 8.16
C GLU A 760 -51.22 -6.85 8.21
N ASN A 761 -50.34 -7.35 9.08
CA ASN A 761 -50.01 -8.79 9.16
C ASN A 761 -50.27 -9.39 10.55
N VAL A 762 -49.64 -8.90 11.63
CA VAL A 762 -49.68 -9.58 12.94
C VAL A 762 -51.07 -9.58 13.55
N LEU A 763 -51.64 -8.40 13.79
CA LEU A 763 -52.98 -8.28 14.35
C LEU A 763 -54.04 -9.02 13.52
N PRO A 764 -54.08 -8.89 12.17
CA PRO A 764 -55.07 -9.59 11.34
C PRO A 764 -54.83 -11.07 11.10
N ARG A 765 -53.60 -11.55 10.95
CA ARG A 765 -53.35 -12.88 10.34
C ARG A 765 -52.77 -13.91 11.29
N TYR A 766 -52.20 -13.50 12.42
CA TYR A 766 -51.57 -14.43 13.36
C TYR A 766 -52.60 -14.99 14.35
N GLY A 767 -52.48 -16.27 14.70
CA GLY A 767 -53.15 -16.84 15.86
C GLY A 767 -52.35 -16.51 17.12
N TYR A 768 -53.03 -16.24 18.23
CA TYR A 768 -52.37 -16.03 19.52
C TYR A 768 -52.42 -17.30 20.37
N ASP A 769 -51.28 -17.68 20.96
CA ASP A 769 -51.18 -18.74 21.98
C ASP A 769 -50.87 -18.08 23.34
N ALA A 770 -51.88 -18.03 24.20
CA ALA A 770 -51.78 -17.39 25.50
C ALA A 770 -50.87 -18.16 26.48
N LEU A 771 -50.79 -19.49 26.35
CA LEU A 771 -49.91 -20.30 27.20
C LEU A 771 -48.43 -20.12 26.83
N GLY A 772 -48.16 -19.94 25.53
CA GLY A 772 -46.83 -19.65 25.01
C GLY A 772 -46.46 -18.16 25.04
N ALA A 773 -47.42 -17.27 25.30
CA ALA A 773 -47.25 -15.81 25.21
C ALA A 773 -46.70 -15.35 23.83
N VAL A 774 -47.17 -15.98 22.75
CA VAL A 774 -46.68 -15.76 21.38
C VAL A 774 -47.80 -15.66 20.35
N PHE A 775 -47.60 -14.81 19.35
CA PHE A 775 -48.32 -14.83 18.09
C PHE A 775 -47.64 -15.82 17.13
N HIS A 776 -48.41 -16.71 16.52
CA HIS A 776 -47.93 -17.70 15.57
C HIS A 776 -48.71 -17.64 14.25
N ALA A 777 -48.07 -17.97 13.14
CA ALA A 777 -48.75 -18.14 11.86
C ALA A 777 -48.11 -19.30 11.10
N SER A 778 -48.90 -20.15 10.44
CA SER A 778 -48.40 -21.41 9.84
C SER A 778 -47.33 -21.22 8.75
N ALA A 779 -47.22 -20.01 8.19
CA ALA A 779 -46.24 -19.64 7.17
C ALA A 779 -45.09 -18.74 7.69
N HIS A 780 -45.14 -18.30 8.97
CA HIS A 780 -44.20 -17.36 9.56
C HIS A 780 -43.73 -17.83 10.94
N GLY A 781 -42.63 -17.27 11.46
CA GLY A 781 -42.15 -17.60 12.81
C GLY A 781 -43.06 -17.06 13.94
N ASN A 782 -42.68 -17.32 15.20
CA ASN A 782 -43.42 -16.84 16.38
C ASN A 782 -42.93 -15.46 16.83
N ILE A 783 -43.86 -14.58 17.22
CA ILE A 783 -43.58 -13.25 17.77
C ILE A 783 -43.99 -13.23 19.23
N GLY A 784 -43.14 -12.74 20.12
CA GLY A 784 -43.39 -12.73 21.57
C GLY A 784 -42.62 -11.62 22.29
N ARG A 785 -42.49 -11.73 23.63
CA ARG A 785 -41.87 -10.70 24.47
C ARG A 785 -40.47 -10.26 24.03
N THR A 786 -39.63 -11.20 23.56
CA THR A 786 -38.28 -10.89 23.04
C THR A 786 -38.31 -9.92 21.86
N HIS A 787 -39.32 -10.03 21.00
CA HIS A 787 -39.50 -9.15 19.84
C HIS A 787 -40.02 -7.78 20.29
N LEU A 788 -40.94 -7.74 21.25
CA LEU A 788 -41.43 -6.47 21.82
C LEU A 788 -40.31 -5.69 22.54
N ALA A 789 -39.40 -6.39 23.23
CA ALA A 789 -38.22 -5.79 23.83
C ALA A 789 -37.27 -5.20 22.76
N CYS A 790 -37.05 -5.91 21.64
CA CYS A 790 -36.30 -5.38 20.50
C CYS A 790 -36.94 -4.09 19.95
N LEU A 791 -38.27 -4.08 19.78
CA LEU A 791 -38.99 -2.89 19.31
C LEU A 791 -38.85 -1.71 20.28
N ALA A 792 -38.97 -1.97 21.59
CA ALA A 792 -38.80 -0.94 22.60
C ALA A 792 -37.39 -0.31 22.57
N ARG A 793 -36.36 -1.11 22.23
CA ARG A 793 -34.98 -0.65 22.06
C ARG A 793 -34.79 0.21 20.81
N PHE A 794 -35.25 -0.22 19.64
CA PHE A 794 -34.92 0.43 18.36
C PHE A 794 -35.87 1.55 17.94
N ILE A 795 -37.14 1.48 18.34
CA ILE A 795 -38.16 2.49 18.00
C ILE A 795 -38.37 3.47 19.16
N GLY A 796 -38.03 3.04 20.37
CA GLY A 796 -38.26 3.79 21.59
C GLY A 796 -39.65 3.55 22.16
N VAL A 797 -39.73 3.59 23.49
CA VAL A 797 -40.97 3.30 24.24
C VAL A 797 -42.09 4.28 23.89
N ALA A 798 -41.78 5.57 23.67
CA ALA A 798 -42.80 6.57 23.35
C ALA A 798 -43.53 6.26 22.04
N ASP A 799 -42.80 5.87 21.00
CA ASP A 799 -43.36 5.51 19.71
C ASP A 799 -44.10 4.18 19.73
N LEU A 800 -43.59 3.22 20.50
CA LEU A 800 -44.30 1.96 20.74
C LEU A 800 -45.65 2.19 21.46
N CYS A 801 -45.69 3.09 22.46
CA CYS A 801 -46.94 3.48 23.10
C CYS A 801 -47.89 4.25 22.15
N ARG A 802 -47.36 5.08 21.24
CA ARG A 802 -48.17 5.73 20.19
C ARG A 802 -48.80 4.70 19.25
N MET A 803 -48.05 3.67 18.86
CA MET A 803 -48.58 2.56 18.07
C MET A 803 -49.66 1.78 18.83
N ALA A 804 -49.45 1.53 20.12
CA ALA A 804 -50.47 0.92 20.97
C ALA A 804 -51.76 1.77 21.00
N HIS A 805 -51.64 3.09 21.13
CA HIS A 805 -52.78 4.01 21.04
C HIS A 805 -53.49 3.97 19.69
N ASP A 806 -52.75 3.86 18.58
CA ASP A 806 -53.34 3.68 17.25
C ASP A 806 -54.11 2.36 17.15
N ALA A 807 -53.58 1.26 17.70
CA ALA A 807 -54.28 -0.04 17.75
C ALA A 807 -55.57 0.03 18.58
N VAL A 808 -55.54 0.76 19.71
CA VAL A 808 -56.75 1.04 20.51
C VAL A 808 -57.80 1.81 19.72
N ARG A 809 -57.39 2.83 18.93
CA ARG A 809 -58.31 3.59 18.08
C ARG A 809 -58.93 2.72 16.99
N ASP A 810 -58.14 1.83 16.38
CA ASP A 810 -58.64 0.93 15.34
C ASP A 810 -59.64 -0.10 15.92
N VAL A 811 -59.42 -0.54 17.16
CA VAL A 811 -60.40 -1.34 17.92
C VAL A 811 -61.70 -0.58 18.16
N ASP A 812 -61.65 0.69 18.59
CA ASP A 812 -62.85 1.52 18.82
C ASP A 812 -63.70 1.64 17.54
N ALA A 813 -63.04 1.89 16.39
CA ALA A 813 -63.69 1.94 15.08
C ALA A 813 -64.33 0.58 14.71
N LYS A 814 -63.65 -0.55 14.97
CA LYS A 814 -64.20 -1.89 14.72
C LYS A 814 -65.40 -2.22 15.61
N ILE A 815 -65.35 -1.83 16.88
CA ILE A 815 -66.49 -2.00 17.80
C ILE A 815 -67.70 -1.20 17.30
N GLN A 816 -67.47 -0.01 16.74
CA GLN A 816 -68.53 0.81 16.18
C GLN A 816 -69.12 0.23 14.88
N ASP A 817 -68.27 -0.10 13.91
CA ASP A 817 -68.70 -0.30 12.52
C ASP A 817 -68.78 -1.76 12.08
N VAL A 818 -67.98 -2.66 12.69
CA VAL A 818 -67.80 -4.05 12.23
C VAL A 818 -68.46 -5.06 13.18
N LEU A 819 -68.23 -4.90 14.48
CA LEU A 819 -68.74 -5.81 15.51
C LEU A 819 -70.28 -5.95 15.51
N PRO A 820 -71.10 -4.88 15.32
CA PRO A 820 -72.55 -5.06 15.22
C PRO A 820 -72.98 -5.94 14.05
N LEU A 821 -72.31 -5.82 12.90
CA LEU A 821 -72.62 -6.60 11.69
C LEU A 821 -72.26 -8.07 11.89
N CYS A 822 -71.09 -8.35 12.45
CA CYS A 822 -70.63 -9.71 12.76
C CYS A 822 -71.56 -10.41 13.76
N VAL A 823 -71.91 -9.74 14.86
CA VAL A 823 -72.80 -10.31 15.89
C VAL A 823 -74.22 -10.49 15.36
N HIS A 824 -74.75 -9.54 14.57
CA HIS A 824 -76.07 -9.70 13.95
C HIS A 824 -76.10 -10.89 12.98
N ALA A 825 -75.08 -11.04 12.13
CA ALA A 825 -74.96 -12.19 11.22
C ALA A 825 -74.90 -13.52 11.99
N LEU A 826 -74.13 -13.56 13.09
CA LEU A 826 -74.01 -14.75 13.92
C LEU A 826 -75.32 -15.09 14.64
N VAL A 827 -75.98 -14.12 15.26
CA VAL A 827 -77.29 -14.33 15.93
C VAL A 827 -78.35 -14.79 14.92
N ALA A 828 -78.34 -14.25 13.70
CA ALA A 828 -79.26 -14.68 12.64
C ALA A 828 -78.99 -16.11 12.15
N ALA A 829 -77.73 -16.55 12.19
CA ALA A 829 -77.32 -17.88 11.73
C ALA A 829 -77.43 -18.97 12.83
N VAL A 830 -77.54 -18.59 14.10
CA VAL A 830 -77.65 -19.49 15.25
C VAL A 830 -79.12 -19.80 15.57
N PRO A 831 -79.59 -21.04 15.37
CA PRO A 831 -80.95 -21.42 15.75
C PRO A 831 -81.10 -21.52 17.28
N PRO A 832 -82.32 -21.38 17.83
CA PRO A 832 -82.57 -21.64 19.24
C PRO A 832 -82.20 -23.10 19.59
N CYS A 833 -81.31 -23.25 20.58
CA CYS A 833 -80.77 -24.53 21.03
C CYS A 833 -81.14 -24.78 22.50
N SER A 834 -81.47 -26.02 22.85
CA SER A 834 -81.63 -26.46 24.24
C SER A 834 -80.48 -27.38 24.62
N LEU A 835 -80.08 -27.38 25.90
CA LEU A 835 -79.01 -28.24 26.38
C LEU A 835 -79.48 -29.71 26.38
N PRO A 836 -78.81 -30.63 25.65
CA PRO A 836 -79.19 -32.04 25.61
C PRO A 836 -79.04 -32.71 26.98
N LYS A 837 -79.86 -33.73 27.26
CA LYS A 837 -79.75 -34.49 28.52
C LYS A 837 -78.44 -35.30 28.57
N PHE A 838 -77.89 -35.49 29.76
CA PHE A 838 -76.63 -36.22 29.99
C PHE A 838 -76.65 -37.68 29.45
N LEU A 839 -77.85 -38.27 29.29
CA LEU A 839 -78.03 -39.62 28.75
C LEU A 839 -77.55 -39.79 27.29
N TYR A 840 -77.41 -38.70 26.53
CA TYR A 840 -76.97 -38.75 25.13
C TYR A 840 -75.45 -38.96 24.98
N LYS A 841 -74.70 -39.03 26.10
CA LYS A 841 -73.23 -39.09 26.15
C LYS A 841 -72.58 -37.89 25.46
N THR A 842 -71.26 -37.76 25.60
CA THR A 842 -70.54 -36.61 25.06
C THR A 842 -70.57 -36.58 23.55
N GLU A 843 -70.40 -37.73 22.89
CA GLU A 843 -70.43 -37.83 21.42
C GLU A 843 -71.80 -37.45 20.86
N GLY A 844 -72.90 -37.89 21.49
CA GLY A 844 -74.26 -37.56 21.05
C GLY A 844 -74.63 -36.10 21.31
N CYS A 845 -74.16 -35.52 22.42
CA CYS A 845 -74.30 -34.09 22.68
C CYS A 845 -73.49 -33.24 21.67
N LEU A 846 -72.29 -33.68 21.28
CA LEU A 846 -71.47 -32.97 20.28
C LEU A 846 -72.16 -32.98 18.92
N MET A 847 -72.65 -34.15 18.48
CA MET A 847 -73.39 -34.28 17.22
C MET A 847 -74.68 -33.44 17.20
N TYR A 848 -75.35 -33.27 18.35
CA TYR A 848 -76.52 -32.39 18.46
C TYR A 848 -76.13 -30.93 18.15
N PHE A 849 -75.07 -30.43 18.75
CA PHE A 849 -74.61 -29.06 18.50
C PHE A 849 -74.01 -28.89 17.10
N GLU A 850 -73.29 -29.90 16.58
CA GLU A 850 -72.80 -29.94 15.20
C GLU A 850 -73.96 -29.82 14.20
N GLY A 851 -75.05 -30.55 14.41
CA GLY A 851 -76.26 -30.44 13.58
C GLY A 851 -76.97 -29.08 13.71
N LYS A 852 -76.90 -28.44 14.88
CA LYS A 852 -77.50 -27.11 15.11
C LYS A 852 -76.69 -25.98 14.51
N PHE A 853 -75.37 -26.08 14.51
CA PHE A 853 -74.47 -25.10 13.93
C PHE A 853 -74.06 -25.42 12.49
N GLN A 854 -74.69 -26.43 11.87
CA GLN A 854 -74.32 -26.93 10.53
C GLN A 854 -74.30 -25.83 9.45
N SER A 855 -75.25 -24.88 9.50
CA SER A 855 -75.31 -23.73 8.58
C SER A 855 -74.08 -22.83 8.66
N ILE A 856 -73.49 -22.67 9.84
CA ILE A 856 -72.28 -21.89 10.07
C ILE A 856 -71.05 -22.76 9.81
N LEU A 857 -71.08 -24.03 10.20
CA LEU A 857 -69.99 -25.00 9.98
C LEU A 857 -69.65 -25.21 8.51
N LEU A 858 -70.64 -25.09 7.61
CA LEU A 858 -70.46 -25.25 6.16
C LEU A 858 -70.11 -23.94 5.43
N ASP A 859 -70.33 -22.78 6.04
CA ASP A 859 -70.04 -21.46 5.45
C ASP A 859 -68.64 -20.98 5.87
N VAL A 860 -67.64 -21.38 5.08
CA VAL A 860 -66.23 -21.08 5.31
C VAL A 860 -65.95 -19.56 5.22
N ASP A 861 -66.68 -18.84 4.35
CA ASP A 861 -66.50 -17.41 4.18
C ASP A 861 -67.02 -16.65 5.41
N LEU A 862 -68.20 -17.03 5.93
CA LEU A 862 -68.75 -16.45 7.15
C LEU A 862 -67.85 -16.73 8.36
N GLN A 863 -67.35 -17.97 8.52
CA GLN A 863 -66.38 -18.31 9.57
C GLN A 863 -65.12 -17.46 9.47
N GLY A 864 -64.57 -17.31 8.25
CA GLY A 864 -63.38 -16.50 8.00
C GLY A 864 -63.57 -15.05 8.46
N HIS A 865 -64.68 -14.40 8.06
CA HIS A 865 -64.96 -13.02 8.45
C HIS A 865 -65.21 -12.85 9.96
N LEU A 866 -65.92 -13.79 10.58
CA LEU A 866 -66.18 -13.78 12.02
C LEU A 866 -64.90 -13.95 12.82
N PHE A 867 -64.10 -14.98 12.53
CA PHE A 867 -62.83 -15.19 13.21
C PHE A 867 -61.87 -14.04 12.98
N GLN A 868 -61.81 -13.47 11.77
CA GLN A 868 -60.96 -12.32 11.47
C GLN A 868 -61.26 -11.10 12.36
N CYS A 869 -62.54 -10.74 12.54
CA CYS A 869 -62.93 -9.59 13.35
C CYS A 869 -62.57 -9.79 14.83
N PHE A 870 -62.88 -10.97 15.39
CA PHE A 870 -62.61 -11.27 16.80
C PHE A 870 -61.11 -11.50 17.06
N ARG A 871 -60.40 -12.08 16.10
CA ARG A 871 -58.94 -12.25 16.15
C ARG A 871 -58.24 -10.91 16.24
N GLU A 872 -58.57 -9.95 15.38
CA GLU A 872 -57.91 -8.63 15.43
C GLU A 872 -58.13 -7.91 16.75
N LEU A 873 -59.36 -7.97 17.28
CA LEU A 873 -59.70 -7.43 18.59
C LEU A 873 -58.90 -8.13 19.71
N GLY A 874 -58.85 -9.45 19.66
CA GLY A 874 -58.19 -10.30 20.63
C GLY A 874 -56.68 -10.20 20.62
N ASN A 875 -56.09 -10.19 19.43
CA ASN A 875 -54.68 -9.97 19.20
C ASN A 875 -54.26 -8.59 19.67
N THR A 876 -55.11 -7.58 19.55
CA THR A 876 -54.84 -6.25 20.11
C THR A 876 -54.81 -6.30 21.63
N LEU A 877 -55.78 -6.97 22.28
CA LEU A 877 -55.77 -7.17 23.73
C LEU A 877 -54.53 -7.93 24.21
N ALA A 878 -54.19 -9.02 23.53
CA ALA A 878 -53.01 -9.83 23.80
C ALA A 878 -51.71 -9.03 23.61
N LEU A 879 -51.61 -8.23 22.55
CA LEU A 879 -50.46 -7.38 22.28
C LEU A 879 -50.27 -6.35 23.40
N LEU A 880 -51.32 -5.66 23.83
CA LEU A 880 -51.23 -4.67 24.90
C LEU A 880 -50.88 -5.32 26.24
N SER A 881 -51.42 -6.51 26.53
CA SER A 881 -51.04 -7.28 27.73
C SER A 881 -49.56 -7.63 27.73
N LEU A 882 -49.07 -8.21 26.63
CA LEU A 882 -47.66 -8.57 26.49
C LEU A 882 -46.75 -7.35 26.51
N LEU A 883 -47.21 -6.23 25.95
CA LEU A 883 -46.47 -4.98 25.95
C LEU A 883 -46.39 -4.37 27.36
N ASP A 884 -47.48 -4.35 28.13
CA ASP A 884 -47.46 -3.88 29.52
C ASP A 884 -46.53 -4.72 30.39
N GLU A 885 -46.54 -6.06 30.23
CA GLU A 885 -45.62 -6.97 30.91
C GLU A 885 -44.15 -6.69 30.52
N THR A 886 -43.89 -6.58 29.21
CA THR A 886 -42.53 -6.33 28.70
C THR A 886 -42.00 -4.96 29.17
N LEU A 887 -42.86 -3.93 29.16
CA LEU A 887 -42.48 -2.60 29.62
C LEU A 887 -42.34 -2.53 31.15
N ALA A 888 -43.10 -3.30 31.91
CA ALA A 888 -42.94 -3.44 33.36
C ALA A 888 -41.59 -4.09 33.72
N GLU A 889 -41.16 -5.11 32.97
CA GLU A 889 -39.82 -5.70 33.09
C GLU A 889 -38.69 -4.69 32.77
N MET A 890 -38.99 -3.65 31.98
CA MET A 890 -38.07 -2.54 31.64
C MET A 890 -38.21 -1.31 32.56
N ASP A 891 -38.90 -1.42 33.70
CA ASP A 891 -39.20 -0.32 34.64
C ASP A 891 -39.96 0.88 34.00
N ARG A 892 -40.79 0.61 32.98
CA ARG A 892 -41.48 1.65 32.16
C ARG A 892 -42.99 1.38 32.02
N GLY A 893 -43.71 1.21 33.12
CA GLY A 893 -45.14 0.89 33.10
C GLY A 893 -46.02 1.90 32.33
N ALA A 894 -46.91 1.41 31.47
CA ALA A 894 -47.76 2.22 30.59
C ALA A 894 -49.28 2.02 30.79
N ALA A 895 -49.69 0.93 31.47
CA ALA A 895 -51.08 0.57 31.77
C ALA A 895 -52.00 0.64 30.53
N LEU A 896 -51.48 0.18 29.38
CA LEU A 896 -52.13 0.28 28.08
C LEU A 896 -53.38 -0.60 28.01
N LEU A 897 -53.30 -1.81 28.56
CA LEU A 897 -54.42 -2.76 28.57
C LEU A 897 -55.60 -2.23 29.40
N ALA A 898 -55.32 -1.68 30.59
CA ALA A 898 -56.34 -1.09 31.45
C ALA A 898 -57.11 0.03 30.71
N ARG A 899 -56.38 0.93 30.04
CA ARG A 899 -56.96 2.02 29.24
C ARG A 899 -57.81 1.52 28.08
N LEU A 900 -57.39 0.47 27.38
CA LEU A 900 -58.20 -0.14 26.32
C LEU A 900 -59.50 -0.70 26.89
N ILE A 901 -59.44 -1.44 28.00
CA ILE A 901 -60.64 -2.04 28.63
C ILE A 901 -61.63 -0.96 29.04
N GLU A 902 -61.18 0.13 29.66
CA GLU A 902 -62.01 1.29 30.00
C GLU A 902 -62.62 1.93 28.74
N GLY A 903 -61.81 2.11 27.69
CA GLY A 903 -62.23 2.63 26.39
C GLY A 903 -63.31 1.78 25.74
N MET A 904 -63.11 0.45 25.68
CA MET A 904 -64.09 -0.51 25.18
C MET A 904 -65.39 -0.48 26.00
N ALA A 905 -65.30 -0.43 27.33
CA ALA A 905 -66.47 -0.33 28.20
C ALA A 905 -67.26 0.97 27.97
N SER A 906 -66.56 2.07 27.70
CA SER A 906 -67.15 3.36 27.32
C SER A 906 -67.77 3.31 25.92
N ALA A 907 -67.10 2.71 24.93
CA ALA A 907 -67.59 2.56 23.56
C ALA A 907 -68.88 1.71 23.53
N LEU A 908 -68.89 0.57 24.21
CA LEU A 908 -70.06 -0.31 24.32
C LEU A 908 -71.26 0.40 24.96
N ARG A 909 -71.02 1.29 25.93
CA ARG A 909 -72.07 2.18 26.50
C ARG A 909 -72.55 3.21 25.48
N ARG A 910 -71.61 3.91 24.84
CA ARG A 910 -71.87 5.03 23.92
C ARG A 910 -72.69 4.60 22.72
N TYR A 911 -72.36 3.45 22.13
CA TYR A 911 -73.02 2.92 20.93
C TYR A 911 -74.25 2.05 21.24
N GLY A 912 -74.71 2.01 22.50
CA GLY A 912 -75.98 1.38 22.87
C GLY A 912 -75.97 -0.14 22.91
N PHE A 913 -74.80 -0.80 22.85
CA PHE A 913 -74.69 -2.26 22.88
C PHE A 913 -75.22 -2.90 24.18
N LEU A 914 -75.06 -2.22 25.31
CA LEU A 914 -75.64 -2.68 26.58
C LEU A 914 -77.17 -2.69 26.57
N ALA A 915 -77.81 -1.86 25.74
CA ALA A 915 -79.26 -1.81 25.58
C ALA A 915 -79.77 -2.78 24.50
N SER A 916 -79.05 -2.92 23.38
CA SER A 916 -79.43 -3.82 22.27
C SER A 916 -79.12 -5.30 22.56
N TRP A 917 -78.10 -5.60 23.38
CA TRP A 917 -77.67 -6.96 23.68
C TRP A 917 -77.99 -7.43 25.11
N GLY A 918 -78.56 -6.58 25.97
CA GLY A 918 -78.76 -6.82 27.41
C GLY A 918 -80.08 -7.49 27.92
N PRO A 919 -81.28 -7.29 27.32
CA PRO A 919 -82.56 -7.82 27.87
C PRO A 919 -83.05 -9.18 27.27
N PRO A 920 -84.10 -9.83 27.85
CA PRO A 920 -84.16 -11.28 28.10
C PRO A 920 -84.91 -12.13 27.06
N THR A 921 -84.92 -11.74 25.79
CA THR A 921 -85.45 -12.62 24.72
C THR A 921 -84.31 -13.33 24.02
N SER A 922 -84.47 -14.64 23.80
CA SER A 922 -83.51 -15.55 23.14
C SER A 922 -82.71 -14.88 22.00
N GLY A 923 -81.47 -14.44 22.27
CA GLY A 923 -80.63 -13.76 21.26
C GLY A 923 -79.62 -12.73 21.76
N GLY A 924 -79.06 -12.87 22.98
CA GLY A 924 -78.00 -11.98 23.48
C GLY A 924 -76.59 -12.35 22.98
N TYR A 925 -75.59 -11.49 23.24
CA TYR A 925 -74.19 -11.74 22.89
C TYR A 925 -73.66 -13.08 23.44
N CYS A 926 -74.12 -13.53 24.62
CA CYS A 926 -73.76 -14.84 25.18
C CYS A 926 -74.14 -16.05 24.29
N HIS A 927 -75.22 -15.96 23.50
CA HIS A 927 -75.63 -17.04 22.58
C HIS A 927 -74.79 -17.03 21.30
N ALA A 928 -74.54 -15.82 20.79
CA ALA A 928 -73.59 -15.58 19.72
C ALA A 928 -72.20 -16.12 20.10
N TRP A 929 -71.68 -15.70 21.25
CA TRP A 929 -70.39 -16.17 21.76
C TRP A 929 -70.35 -17.68 21.95
N GLY A 930 -71.39 -18.31 22.54
CA GLY A 930 -71.44 -19.77 22.69
C GLY A 930 -71.42 -20.55 21.37
N ALA A 931 -71.91 -19.97 20.27
CA ALA A 931 -71.77 -20.57 18.95
C ALA A 931 -70.37 -20.34 18.36
N LEU A 932 -69.81 -19.14 18.47
CA LEU A 932 -68.46 -18.82 17.97
C LEU A 932 -67.37 -19.60 18.72
N GLU A 933 -67.51 -19.73 20.03
CA GLU A 933 -66.64 -20.55 20.88
C GLU A 933 -66.70 -22.04 20.49
N PHE A 934 -67.90 -22.56 20.24
CA PHE A 934 -68.06 -23.92 19.75
C PHE A 934 -67.31 -24.12 18.43
N LEU A 935 -67.42 -23.17 17.48
CA LEU A 935 -66.70 -23.22 16.21
C LEU A 935 -65.18 -23.14 16.41
N LEU A 936 -64.70 -22.32 17.35
CA LEU A 936 -63.28 -22.20 17.69
C LEU A 936 -62.70 -23.54 18.17
N HIS A 937 -63.43 -24.26 19.05
CA HIS A 937 -63.01 -25.57 19.57
C HIS A 937 -63.19 -26.71 18.56
N TYR A 938 -64.02 -26.50 17.54
CA TYR A 938 -64.21 -27.43 16.44
C TYR A 938 -63.09 -27.33 15.39
N SER A 939 -62.42 -26.17 15.31
CA SER A 939 -61.21 -25.97 14.50
C SER A 939 -59.99 -26.68 15.12
N SER A 940 -59.04 -27.08 14.27
CA SER A 940 -57.74 -27.63 14.70
C SER A 940 -56.69 -26.55 15.03
N ASP A 941 -56.96 -25.29 14.67
CA ASP A 941 -56.00 -24.20 14.83
C ASP A 941 -56.11 -23.55 16.21
N VAL A 942 -54.96 -23.31 16.84
CA VAL A 942 -54.88 -22.55 18.10
C VAL A 942 -55.03 -21.06 17.76
N ASP A 943 -56.02 -20.39 18.35
CA ASP A 943 -56.26 -18.97 18.15
C ASP A 943 -56.97 -18.39 19.39
N ASP A 944 -56.22 -18.26 20.48
CA ASP A 944 -56.72 -17.72 21.74
C ASP A 944 -57.10 -16.25 21.60
N GLY A 945 -56.64 -15.54 20.56
CA GLY A 945 -57.04 -14.16 20.29
C GLY A 945 -58.57 -14.04 20.20
N VAL A 946 -59.20 -14.88 19.39
CA VAL A 946 -60.67 -14.95 19.27
C VAL A 946 -61.32 -15.19 20.64
N ALA A 947 -60.76 -16.11 21.44
CA ALA A 947 -61.23 -16.44 22.79
C ALA A 947 -61.16 -15.22 23.74
N LEU A 948 -60.02 -14.53 23.77
CA LEU A 948 -59.78 -13.36 24.61
C LEU A 948 -60.74 -12.22 24.27
N ALA A 949 -60.96 -11.95 22.98
CA ALA A 949 -61.93 -10.95 22.52
C ALA A 949 -63.34 -11.28 23.00
N GLY A 950 -63.75 -12.53 22.82
CA GLY A 950 -65.07 -13.01 23.22
C GLY A 950 -65.34 -12.90 24.70
N ALA A 951 -64.42 -13.41 25.52
CA ALA A 951 -64.51 -13.36 26.97
C ALA A 951 -64.48 -11.93 27.50
N THR A 952 -63.65 -11.06 26.92
CA THR A 952 -63.58 -9.64 27.30
C THR A 952 -64.92 -8.93 27.05
N LEU A 953 -65.53 -9.14 25.88
CA LEU A 953 -66.85 -8.57 25.57
C LEU A 953 -67.95 -9.14 26.47
N LEU A 954 -67.91 -10.44 26.76
CA LEU A 954 -68.84 -11.11 27.68
C LEU A 954 -68.80 -10.49 29.08
N GLU A 955 -67.60 -10.21 29.59
CA GLU A 955 -67.33 -9.62 30.89
C GLU A 955 -67.69 -8.12 30.92
N LEU A 956 -67.42 -7.37 29.84
CA LEU A 956 -67.80 -5.95 29.72
C LEU A 956 -69.32 -5.75 29.59
N LEU A 957 -70.05 -6.71 29.00
CA LEU A 957 -71.50 -6.70 28.88
C LEU A 957 -72.23 -7.29 30.10
N GLY A 958 -71.50 -7.82 31.10
CA GLY A 958 -72.07 -8.42 32.30
C GLY A 958 -72.88 -9.70 32.05
N GLN A 959 -72.53 -10.48 31.02
CA GLN A 959 -73.29 -11.67 30.60
C GLN A 959 -72.68 -13.00 31.05
N ARG A 960 -71.63 -12.97 31.85
CA ARG A 960 -70.84 -14.14 32.26
C ARG A 960 -71.67 -15.21 32.98
N GLU A 961 -72.44 -14.82 33.99
CA GLU A 961 -73.30 -15.76 34.75
C GLU A 961 -74.32 -16.47 33.84
N ARG A 962 -74.87 -15.74 32.87
CA ARG A 962 -75.84 -16.31 31.92
C ARG A 962 -75.17 -17.27 30.96
N TYR A 963 -74.03 -16.89 30.40
CA TYR A 963 -73.25 -17.73 29.51
C TYR A 963 -72.81 -19.03 30.19
N ALA A 964 -72.42 -18.99 31.47
CA ALA A 964 -72.08 -20.18 32.24
C ALA A 964 -73.23 -21.20 32.34
N LEU A 965 -74.48 -20.74 32.24
CA LEU A 965 -75.68 -21.57 32.27
C LEU A 965 -76.10 -22.09 30.88
N CYS A 966 -75.65 -21.45 29.79
CA CYS A 966 -76.13 -21.74 28.44
C CYS A 966 -75.04 -22.11 27.41
N SER A 967 -73.76 -22.17 27.82
CA SER A 967 -72.66 -22.55 26.93
C SER A 967 -72.77 -24.01 26.46
N SER A 968 -72.72 -24.19 25.14
CA SER A 968 -72.69 -25.51 24.48
C SER A 968 -71.40 -26.27 24.81
N THR A 969 -70.25 -25.58 24.78
CA THR A 969 -68.94 -26.12 25.12
C THR A 969 -68.87 -26.53 26.60
N GLN A 970 -69.32 -25.67 27.51
CA GLN A 970 -69.26 -25.96 28.95
C GLN A 970 -70.19 -27.10 29.34
N HIS A 971 -71.37 -27.20 28.70
CA HIS A 971 -72.25 -28.35 28.84
C HIS A 971 -71.60 -29.67 28.37
N LEU A 972 -70.87 -29.65 27.25
CA LEU A 972 -70.13 -30.83 26.78
C LEU A 972 -69.03 -31.27 27.75
N LEU A 973 -68.30 -30.32 28.35
CA LEU A 973 -67.30 -30.60 29.39
C LEU A 973 -67.95 -31.21 30.63
N HIS A 974 -69.06 -30.65 31.11
CA HIS A 974 -69.80 -31.19 32.25
C HIS A 974 -70.35 -32.60 31.99
N VAL A 975 -70.88 -32.86 30.78
CA VAL A 975 -71.35 -34.18 30.37
C VAL A 975 -70.18 -35.17 30.33
N GLN A 976 -69.02 -34.77 29.81
CA GLN A 976 -67.83 -35.62 29.78
C GLN A 976 -67.30 -35.93 31.18
N ASP A 977 -67.22 -34.95 32.07
CA ASP A 977 -66.72 -35.15 33.42
C ASP A 977 -67.68 -36.03 34.24
N ALA A 978 -69.00 -35.86 34.07
CA ALA A 978 -69.99 -36.77 34.64
C ALA A 978 -69.93 -38.18 34.03
N TYR A 979 -69.70 -38.31 32.72
CA TYR A 979 -69.52 -39.60 32.06
C TYR A 979 -68.27 -40.32 32.55
N ASN A 980 -67.14 -39.61 32.70
CA ASN A 980 -65.88 -40.12 33.25
C ASN A 980 -66.05 -40.56 34.73
N ALA A 981 -66.86 -39.85 35.50
CA ALA A 981 -67.18 -40.22 36.89
C ALA A 981 -68.04 -41.49 36.98
N VAL A 982 -68.89 -41.76 35.97
CA VAL A 982 -69.82 -42.92 35.94
C VAL A 982 -69.19 -44.16 35.29
N THR A 983 -68.34 -44.02 34.26
CA THR A 983 -67.73 -45.16 33.51
C THR A 983 -66.66 -45.94 34.29
N LEU A 984 -66.28 -45.52 35.50
CA LEU A 984 -65.58 -46.38 36.46
C LEU A 984 -66.48 -47.50 37.02
N CYS A 985 -67.79 -47.50 36.72
CA CYS A 985 -68.77 -48.49 37.16
C CYS A 985 -69.85 -48.75 36.08
N ARG A 986 -69.68 -49.83 35.30
CA ARG A 986 -70.64 -50.51 34.37
C ARG A 986 -70.66 -50.10 32.89
N ASP A 987 -70.97 -51.13 32.10
CA ASP A 987 -71.05 -51.17 30.63
C ASP A 987 -72.53 -51.09 30.22
N ASP A 988 -72.98 -49.91 29.77
CA ASP A 988 -74.40 -49.54 29.76
C ASP A 988 -75.11 -49.70 28.39
N GLY A 989 -74.68 -50.64 27.53
CA GLY A 989 -75.47 -51.11 26.38
C GLY A 989 -75.84 -50.10 25.27
N VAL A 990 -75.44 -48.83 25.38
CA VAL A 990 -75.62 -47.81 24.33
C VAL A 990 -74.45 -47.88 23.36
N GLY A 991 -74.74 -48.10 22.08
CA GLY A 991 -73.76 -48.30 21.00
C GLY A 991 -72.65 -47.25 21.00
N ARG A 992 -71.40 -47.70 20.80
CA ARG A 992 -70.25 -46.80 20.66
C ARG A 992 -70.39 -45.98 19.38
N ALA A 993 -70.07 -44.69 19.47
CA ALA A 993 -69.88 -43.86 18.28
C ALA A 993 -68.76 -44.46 17.42
N ASP A 994 -68.76 -44.15 16.12
CA ASP A 994 -67.68 -44.60 15.25
C ASP A 994 -66.33 -43.96 15.64
N ASP A 995 -65.23 -44.57 15.18
CA ASP A 995 -63.88 -44.13 15.53
C ASP A 995 -63.57 -42.70 15.06
N ALA A 996 -64.29 -42.22 14.04
CA ALA A 996 -64.14 -40.86 13.51
C ALA A 996 -64.79 -39.84 14.45
N THR A 997 -66.03 -40.07 14.91
CA THR A 997 -66.74 -39.19 15.84
C THR A 997 -66.06 -39.19 17.21
N THR A 998 -65.56 -40.35 17.67
CA THR A 998 -64.83 -40.45 18.94
C THR A 998 -63.53 -39.62 18.91
N ARG A 999 -62.74 -39.72 17.83
CA ARG A 999 -61.52 -38.92 17.66
C ARG A 999 -61.80 -37.42 17.61
N ARG A 1000 -62.85 -37.03 16.88
CA ARG A 1000 -63.28 -35.63 16.80
C ARG A 1000 -63.74 -35.08 18.15
N THR A 1001 -64.50 -35.88 18.90
CA THR A 1001 -64.96 -35.51 20.25
C THR A 1001 -63.79 -35.31 21.20
N LEU A 1002 -62.80 -36.20 21.17
CA LEU A 1002 -61.59 -36.05 21.99
C LEU A 1002 -60.77 -34.81 21.60
N ALA A 1003 -60.64 -34.51 20.31
CA ALA A 1003 -59.96 -33.30 19.84
C ALA A 1003 -60.67 -32.02 20.32
N PHE A 1004 -62.00 -31.96 20.16
CA PHE A 1004 -62.82 -30.85 20.63
C PHE A 1004 -62.70 -30.65 22.14
N LEU A 1005 -62.82 -31.73 22.93
CA LEU A 1005 -62.71 -31.66 24.39
C LEU A 1005 -61.31 -31.21 24.85
N ALA A 1006 -60.26 -31.66 24.18
CA ALA A 1006 -58.90 -31.25 24.49
C ALA A 1006 -58.71 -29.74 24.27
N GLN A 1007 -59.21 -29.22 23.14
CA GLN A 1007 -59.15 -27.79 22.84
C GLN A 1007 -60.02 -26.98 23.80
N ALA A 1008 -61.24 -27.43 24.10
CA ALA A 1008 -62.14 -26.78 25.04
C ALA A 1008 -61.55 -26.71 26.47
N LYS A 1009 -60.92 -27.79 26.96
CA LYS A 1009 -60.23 -27.80 28.27
C LYS A 1009 -59.04 -26.85 28.28
N ARG A 1010 -58.27 -26.78 27.19
CA ARG A 1010 -57.14 -25.82 27.05
C ARG A 1010 -57.66 -24.38 27.11
N SER A 1011 -58.66 -24.04 26.30
CA SER A 1011 -59.24 -22.69 26.27
C SER A 1011 -59.86 -22.29 27.60
N GLN A 1012 -60.51 -23.23 28.32
CA GLN A 1012 -61.07 -22.94 29.64
C GLN A 1012 -60.00 -22.41 30.61
N VAL A 1013 -58.83 -23.05 30.68
CA VAL A 1013 -57.71 -22.63 31.54
C VAL A 1013 -57.23 -21.23 31.15
N VAL A 1014 -57.08 -20.97 29.84
CA VAL A 1014 -56.65 -19.65 29.31
C VAL A 1014 -57.66 -18.56 29.68
N LEU A 1015 -58.95 -18.82 29.47
CA LEU A 1015 -60.01 -17.84 29.70
C LEU A 1015 -60.22 -17.56 31.19
N GLU A 1016 -60.14 -18.57 32.06
CA GLU A 1016 -60.22 -18.37 33.51
C GLU A 1016 -59.07 -17.47 34.02
N ALA A 1017 -57.84 -17.71 33.53
CA ALA A 1017 -56.70 -16.87 33.86
C ALA A 1017 -56.86 -15.43 33.32
N TRP A 1018 -57.32 -15.28 32.08
CA TRP A 1018 -57.56 -13.96 31.48
C TRP A 1018 -58.64 -13.17 32.22
N LEU A 1019 -59.76 -13.79 32.56
CA LEU A 1019 -60.85 -13.15 33.30
C LEU A 1019 -60.43 -12.73 34.71
N ALA A 1020 -59.60 -13.54 35.39
CA ALA A 1020 -59.01 -13.15 36.67
C ALA A 1020 -58.12 -11.90 36.54
N SER A 1021 -57.34 -11.80 35.46
CA SER A 1021 -56.55 -10.59 35.15
C SER A 1021 -57.44 -9.38 34.87
N LEU A 1022 -58.56 -9.54 34.16
CA LEU A 1022 -59.53 -8.46 33.91
C LEU A 1022 -60.22 -7.99 35.20
N GLU A 1023 -60.54 -8.90 36.12
CA GLU A 1023 -61.09 -8.56 37.44
C GLU A 1023 -60.09 -7.73 38.26
N MET A 1024 -58.81 -8.13 38.28
CA MET A 1024 -57.75 -7.39 38.97
C MET A 1024 -57.51 -5.99 38.39
N LEU A 1025 -57.73 -5.80 37.09
CA LEU A 1025 -57.62 -4.48 36.44
C LEU A 1025 -58.81 -3.55 36.75
N ARG A 1026 -59.95 -4.10 37.21
CA ARG A 1026 -61.15 -3.34 37.60
C ARG A 1026 -61.14 -2.93 39.07
N THR A 1027 -60.47 -3.69 39.92
CA THR A 1027 -60.28 -3.41 41.36
C THR A 1027 -59.13 -2.46 41.58
#